data_AF-A0A7Y2AHW1-F1
#
_entry.id   AF-A0A7Y2AHW1-F1
#
_cell.length_a   1.000
_cell.length_b   1.000
_cell.length_c   1.000
_cell.angle_alpha   90.00
_cell.angle_beta   90.00
_cell.angle_gamma   90.00
#
_symmetry.space_group_name_H-M   'P 1'
#
loop_
_entity.id
_entity.type
_entity.pdbx_description
1 polymer ?
#
loop_
_entity_poly.entity_id
_entity_poly.type
_entity_poly.pdbx_seq_one_letter_code
_entity_poly.pdbx_strand_id
1 'polypeptide(L)'
;HLGTQMLTTDGKTQDVNNVDYTKPLTIGPADFGFNQSFILPGSLDMFPYAFVRNNHWVGKVQSQKGWSAFNRVGPAADDFQDTKVLDTFSSEAERFIAESTADANADKPFFLYFALTSPHTPISPSEPFRGKSKLGIYGDFVMETDHCVGRVLAALKKHQVADNTLVVATSDHGPAAYAGRIAEATFGQLKKLEKDGHYSAGPYRGYKFSIYEGGLRVPMVARWPGTIPSATTCDQLVGLPDMMATFADAAAIELTDDQAPDSVSLLPLMRDPVHDGVRDTMLMEGTRGRVIRSGRYKLALCPGSGSDGRFGNTPRSVEAWRAALQKYAKTPTSHAELAQAPFVQLFDLDQDPHEDNNIAAEHPELVTELYETFLSQIAQGRSTDGPKLPQRANVKAFMSVPALIWKGTADADAAIQCTETSDEIIAKYGDKTVLRYKKSIQIAPLGISSVYDRSGYIHPVVTPGGIEVTGDFAADHPHQHALFNAWTNTTFDGRFVDFWNQKAQLGRVSHLEVVAVDRDQFTIKLLHEALTGTDGPESVLEESWTVQIRSMVDKAFVFDILSKQTCVAKSPLTINEYHYGGMGIRGNNQWFSQEGTDALKAYEKQRNRDASTPFPPLDVTRHRFVTREGKRRFDGNHSRAQWVDLSGLVDGKMAGIAVMAHPTNFRYPQPVRLHPSKPYFCYAPMVLGEFKIQPGETYISRFRYVVHDGDLPRKTIEAAWQDFKQR
;
A
#
# COMPACT_ATOMS: atom_id res chain seq x y z
N HIS A 1 2.67 -12.38 -14.33
CA HIS A 1 4.08 -12.44 -13.88
C HIS A 1 4.53 -13.89 -13.83
N LEU A 2 5.65 -14.24 -14.48
CA LEU A 2 6.19 -15.61 -14.45
C LEU A 2 6.92 -15.95 -13.13
N GLY A 3 7.27 -14.93 -12.33
CA GLY A 3 7.95 -15.11 -11.04
C GLY A 3 9.43 -15.43 -11.22
N THR A 4 10.25 -14.40 -11.44
CA THR A 4 11.71 -14.56 -11.53
C THR A 4 12.34 -14.72 -10.15
N GLN A 5 13.33 -15.61 -10.03
CA GLN A 5 14.14 -15.78 -8.83
C GLN A 5 15.59 -15.41 -9.11
N MET A 6 16.11 -14.45 -8.34
CA MET A 6 17.48 -13.95 -8.44
C MET A 6 18.39 -14.69 -7.45
N LEU A 7 19.66 -14.86 -7.82
CA LEU A 7 20.64 -15.43 -6.90
C LEU A 7 20.93 -14.44 -5.77
N THR A 8 20.97 -14.93 -4.52
CA THR A 8 21.30 -14.10 -3.36
C THR A 8 22.73 -14.34 -2.87
N THR A 9 23.38 -13.27 -2.41
CA THR A 9 24.75 -13.29 -1.88
C THR A 9 24.85 -14.00 -0.53
N ASP A 10 23.73 -14.14 0.18
CA ASP A 10 23.66 -14.70 1.54
C ASP A 10 22.81 -15.97 1.66
N GLY A 11 22.29 -16.49 0.54
CA GLY A 11 21.46 -17.69 0.49
C GLY A 11 20.06 -17.54 1.11
N LYS A 12 19.63 -16.33 1.46
CA LYS A 12 18.27 -16.06 1.97
C LYS A 12 17.31 -15.69 0.86
N THR A 13 16.03 -15.48 1.21
CA THR A 13 15.01 -14.92 0.30
C THR A 13 15.51 -13.60 -0.30
N GLN A 14 15.32 -13.42 -1.60
CA GLN A 14 15.73 -12.20 -2.30
C GLN A 14 15.08 -10.94 -1.71
N ASP A 15 15.89 -9.93 -1.44
CA ASP A 15 15.53 -8.58 -1.10
C ASP A 15 16.44 -7.59 -1.84
N VAL A 16 16.23 -6.28 -1.64
CA VAL A 16 16.96 -5.23 -2.37
C VAL A 16 18.48 -5.23 -2.11
N ASN A 17 18.93 -5.78 -0.99
CA ASN A 17 20.31 -5.70 -0.51
C ASN A 17 21.11 -6.98 -0.74
N ASN A 18 20.46 -8.12 -0.98
CA ASN A 18 21.13 -9.41 -1.06
C ASN A 18 21.15 -10.04 -2.45
N VAL A 19 20.71 -9.37 -3.52
CA VAL A 19 20.79 -9.90 -4.90
C VAL A 19 22.21 -9.76 -5.46
N ASP A 20 22.75 -10.86 -6.01
CA ASP A 20 24.00 -10.85 -6.78
C ASP A 20 23.72 -10.57 -8.27
N TYR A 21 23.79 -9.30 -8.65
CA TYR A 21 23.59 -8.88 -10.03
C TYR A 21 24.72 -9.26 -11.00
N THR A 22 25.81 -9.87 -10.51
CA THR A 22 26.88 -10.40 -11.37
C THR A 22 26.58 -11.81 -11.86
N LYS A 23 25.53 -12.45 -11.33
CA LYS A 23 25.14 -13.82 -11.62
C LYS A 23 23.81 -13.88 -12.36
N PRO A 24 23.58 -14.92 -13.17
CA PRO A 24 22.30 -15.13 -13.82
C PRO A 24 21.16 -15.32 -12.82
N LEU A 25 19.93 -15.08 -13.26
CA LEU A 25 18.73 -15.49 -12.54
C LEU A 25 18.72 -17.01 -12.39
N THR A 26 18.24 -17.48 -11.24
CA THR A 26 18.04 -18.92 -10.95
C THR A 26 16.73 -19.46 -11.50
N ILE A 27 15.71 -18.61 -11.65
CA ILE A 27 14.45 -18.92 -12.31
C ILE A 27 14.07 -17.73 -13.20
N GLY A 28 13.73 -17.99 -14.45
CA GLY A 28 13.22 -17.02 -15.42
C GLY A 28 12.39 -17.69 -16.53
N PRO A 29 12.09 -16.97 -17.63
CA PRO A 29 11.16 -17.47 -18.66
C PRO A 29 11.56 -18.82 -19.29
N ALA A 30 12.86 -19.11 -19.38
CA ALA A 30 13.34 -20.39 -19.90
C ALA A 30 12.85 -21.60 -19.08
N ASP A 31 12.68 -21.43 -17.76
CA ASP A 31 12.15 -22.45 -16.85
C ASP A 31 10.64 -22.68 -17.03
N PHE A 32 9.98 -21.82 -17.82
CA PHE A 32 8.56 -21.89 -18.16
C PHE A 32 8.32 -22.13 -19.67
N GLY A 33 9.31 -22.68 -20.37
CA GLY A 33 9.17 -23.16 -21.75
C GLY A 33 9.52 -22.15 -22.85
N PHE A 34 9.99 -20.94 -22.52
CA PHE A 34 10.46 -19.98 -23.53
C PHE A 34 11.87 -20.34 -24.03
N ASN A 35 12.08 -20.46 -25.34
CA ASN A 35 13.41 -20.73 -25.91
C ASN A 35 14.38 -19.54 -25.78
N GLN A 36 13.84 -18.33 -25.81
CA GLN A 36 14.59 -17.09 -25.60
C GLN A 36 13.72 -16.06 -24.88
N SER A 37 14.35 -15.11 -24.19
CA SER A 37 13.66 -14.06 -23.45
C SER A 37 14.47 -12.77 -23.41
N PHE A 38 13.76 -11.66 -23.43
CA PHE A 38 14.27 -10.33 -23.09
C PHE A 38 13.20 -9.64 -22.24
N ILE A 39 13.48 -9.47 -20.95
CA ILE A 39 12.48 -9.04 -19.97
C ILE A 39 12.98 -7.89 -19.11
N LEU A 40 12.02 -7.16 -18.55
CA LEU A 40 12.22 -6.40 -17.32
C LEU A 40 11.69 -7.28 -16.17
N PRO A 41 12.54 -7.72 -15.21
CA PRO A 41 12.11 -8.65 -14.16
C PRO A 41 11.17 -7.99 -13.13
N GLY A 42 11.27 -6.67 -12.95
CA GLY A 42 10.28 -5.83 -12.26
C GLY A 42 9.34 -5.14 -13.24
N SER A 43 8.24 -4.56 -12.72
CA SER A 43 7.50 -3.52 -13.45
C SER A 43 8.37 -2.25 -13.59
N LEU A 44 8.08 -1.35 -14.52
CA LEU A 44 8.86 -0.12 -14.70
C LEU A 44 8.88 0.79 -13.44
N ASP A 45 7.93 0.62 -12.52
CA ASP A 45 7.91 1.28 -11.21
C ASP A 45 8.60 0.50 -10.07
N MET A 46 9.21 -0.66 -10.37
CA MET A 46 9.81 -1.59 -9.41
C MET A 46 11.24 -1.94 -9.85
N PHE A 47 12.21 -1.67 -8.99
CA PHE A 47 13.58 -2.16 -9.18
C PHE A 47 13.61 -3.71 -9.14
N PRO A 48 14.60 -4.35 -9.78
CA PRO A 48 15.75 -3.74 -10.45
C PRO A 48 15.41 -3.14 -11.82
N TYR A 49 15.92 -1.93 -12.06
CA TYR A 49 15.79 -1.21 -13.32
C TYR A 49 16.89 -1.65 -14.30
N ALA A 50 16.78 -2.89 -14.76
CA ALA A 50 17.73 -3.50 -15.67
C ALA A 50 17.04 -4.59 -16.50
N PHE A 51 17.41 -4.72 -17.77
CA PHE A 51 16.93 -5.81 -18.59
C PHE A 51 17.66 -7.11 -18.28
N VAL A 52 16.97 -8.22 -18.53
CA VAL A 52 17.52 -9.57 -18.47
C VAL A 52 17.27 -10.26 -19.81
N ARG A 53 18.33 -10.79 -20.41
CA ARG A 53 18.27 -11.62 -21.61
C ARG A 53 18.66 -13.05 -21.24
N ASN A 54 17.77 -14.01 -21.46
CA ASN A 54 18.04 -15.44 -21.20
C ASN A 54 18.66 -15.68 -19.82
N ASN A 55 18.04 -15.12 -18.77
CA ASN A 55 18.53 -15.13 -17.37
C ASN A 55 19.82 -14.34 -17.09
N HIS A 56 20.45 -13.71 -18.08
CA HIS A 56 21.63 -12.86 -17.88
C HIS A 56 21.28 -11.37 -17.87
N TRP A 57 21.81 -10.63 -16.89
CA TRP A 57 21.67 -9.18 -16.82
C TRP A 57 22.28 -8.50 -18.04
N VAL A 58 21.58 -7.50 -18.56
CA VAL A 58 22.05 -6.63 -19.64
C VAL A 58 22.61 -5.35 -19.01
N GLY A 59 23.87 -5.05 -19.31
CA GLY A 59 24.59 -3.93 -18.70
C GLY A 59 25.12 -4.24 -17.30
N LYS A 60 25.65 -3.22 -16.61
CA LYS A 60 26.18 -3.33 -15.25
C LYS A 60 25.17 -2.78 -14.24
N VAL A 61 24.59 -3.64 -13.41
CA VAL A 61 23.64 -3.23 -12.37
C VAL A 61 24.40 -2.76 -11.12
N GLN A 62 24.94 -1.55 -11.18
CA GLN A 62 25.76 -0.97 -10.10
C GLN A 62 25.26 0.42 -9.68
N SER A 63 24.37 1.02 -10.47
CA SER A 63 23.75 2.30 -10.18
C SER A 63 22.55 2.15 -9.24
N GLN A 64 22.21 3.24 -8.55
CA GLN A 64 20.94 3.42 -7.85
C GLN A 64 20.15 4.51 -8.58
N LYS A 65 19.02 4.15 -9.18
CA LYS A 65 18.19 5.08 -9.95
C LYS A 65 16.74 5.00 -9.48
N GLY A 66 15.95 6.02 -9.77
CA GLY A 66 14.55 6.08 -9.39
C GLY A 66 13.78 7.02 -10.28
N TRP A 67 12.83 6.45 -11.02
CA TRP A 67 11.84 7.18 -11.82
C TRP A 67 10.42 6.73 -11.50
N SER A 68 10.28 5.83 -10.53
CA SER A 68 9.00 5.27 -10.11
C SER A 68 8.07 6.36 -9.63
N ALA A 69 6.82 6.30 -10.09
CA ALA A 69 5.72 7.12 -9.63
C ALA A 69 5.44 7.03 -8.12
N PHE A 70 6.06 6.05 -7.44
CA PHE A 70 6.03 5.84 -5.99
C PHE A 70 7.35 6.20 -5.29
N ASN A 71 8.24 6.93 -5.97
CA ASN A 71 9.57 7.35 -5.49
C ASN A 71 10.47 6.19 -5.04
N ARG A 72 10.41 5.05 -5.75
CA ARG A 72 11.28 3.89 -5.48
C ARG A 72 12.64 4.10 -6.14
N VAL A 73 13.65 4.43 -5.34
CA VAL A 73 15.06 4.36 -5.75
C VAL A 73 15.57 2.95 -5.49
N GLY A 74 16.27 2.36 -6.47
CA GLY A 74 16.83 1.02 -6.32
C GLY A 74 17.85 0.65 -7.38
N PRO A 75 18.37 -0.59 -7.32
CA PRO A 75 19.38 -1.10 -8.25
C PRO A 75 18.99 -0.93 -9.71
N ALA A 76 19.91 -0.45 -10.53
CA ALA A 76 19.70 -0.16 -11.94
C ALA A 76 20.96 -0.41 -12.77
N ALA A 77 20.77 -0.78 -14.05
CA ALA A 77 21.87 -0.77 -15.00
C ALA A 77 22.33 0.68 -15.30
N ASP A 78 23.64 0.88 -15.43
CA ASP A 78 24.25 2.20 -15.64
C ASP A 78 23.68 2.96 -16.85
N ASP A 79 23.31 2.25 -17.90
CA ASP A 79 22.75 2.76 -19.15
C ASP A 79 21.22 2.69 -19.22
N PHE A 80 20.55 2.16 -18.20
CA PHE A 80 19.09 2.05 -18.18
C PHE A 80 18.42 3.44 -18.23
N GLN A 81 17.46 3.57 -19.15
CA GLN A 81 16.61 4.75 -19.33
C GLN A 81 15.16 4.27 -19.47
N ASP A 82 14.29 4.72 -18.56
CA ASP A 82 12.86 4.42 -18.54
C ASP A 82 12.17 4.79 -19.86
N THR A 83 12.54 5.92 -20.45
CA THR A 83 12.01 6.45 -21.72
C THR A 83 12.42 5.67 -22.96
N LYS A 84 13.31 4.68 -22.83
CA LYS A 84 13.76 3.82 -23.95
C LYS A 84 13.19 2.41 -23.87
N VAL A 85 12.39 2.09 -22.84
CA VAL A 85 11.93 0.72 -22.58
C VAL A 85 11.03 0.19 -23.71
N LEU A 86 10.02 0.97 -24.15
CA LEU A 86 9.13 0.53 -25.22
C LEU A 86 9.85 0.35 -26.56
N ASP A 87 10.74 1.28 -26.90
CA ASP A 87 11.57 1.20 -28.10
C ASP A 87 12.51 -0.02 -28.09
N THR A 88 13.12 -0.31 -26.94
CA THR A 88 13.98 -1.48 -26.75
C THR A 88 13.18 -2.77 -26.95
N PHE A 89 12.02 -2.90 -26.30
CA PHE A 89 11.15 -4.06 -26.46
C PHE A 89 10.67 -4.24 -27.90
N SER A 90 10.29 -3.14 -28.58
CA SER A 90 9.85 -3.19 -29.98
C SER A 90 10.97 -3.67 -30.90
N SER A 91 12.20 -3.21 -30.68
CA SER A 91 13.37 -3.63 -31.44
C SER A 91 13.71 -5.10 -31.21
N GLU A 92 13.52 -5.61 -29.98
CA GLU A 92 13.68 -7.03 -29.67
C GLU A 92 12.60 -7.91 -30.32
N ALA A 93 11.36 -7.44 -30.38
CA ALA A 93 10.28 -8.13 -31.09
C ALA A 93 10.56 -8.21 -32.60
N GLU A 94 11.01 -7.12 -33.21
CA GLU A 94 11.42 -7.09 -34.62
C GLU A 94 12.58 -8.05 -34.89
N ARG A 95 13.61 -8.03 -34.03
CA ARG A 95 14.75 -8.97 -34.10
C ARG A 95 14.28 -10.41 -34.01
N PHE A 96 13.42 -10.72 -33.04
CA PHE A 96 12.87 -12.07 -32.85
C PHE A 96 12.12 -12.57 -34.10
N ILE A 97 11.27 -11.73 -34.70
CA ILE A 97 10.54 -12.08 -35.92
C ILE A 97 11.51 -12.30 -37.09
N ALA A 98 12.50 -11.42 -37.25
CA ALA A 98 13.49 -11.56 -38.31
C ALA A 98 14.30 -12.87 -38.17
N GLU A 99 14.75 -13.20 -36.96
CA GLU A 99 15.48 -14.44 -36.68
C GLU A 99 14.62 -15.69 -36.86
N SER A 100 13.37 -15.66 -36.38
CA SER A 100 12.43 -16.78 -36.49
C SER A 100 12.02 -17.08 -37.93
N THR A 101 12.23 -16.13 -38.85
CA THR A 101 11.88 -16.24 -40.28
C THR A 101 13.10 -16.31 -41.19
N ALA A 102 14.31 -16.31 -40.64
CA ALA A 102 15.55 -16.31 -41.42
C ALA A 102 15.85 -17.67 -42.08
N ASP A 103 15.34 -18.77 -41.52
CA ASP A 103 15.56 -20.11 -42.06
C ASP A 103 14.36 -20.53 -42.93
N ALA A 104 14.50 -20.39 -44.25
CA ALA A 104 13.44 -20.65 -45.23
C ALA A 104 12.97 -22.13 -45.29
N ASN A 105 13.64 -23.04 -44.57
CA ASN A 105 13.30 -24.45 -44.46
C ASN A 105 12.78 -24.84 -43.06
N ALA A 106 12.67 -23.90 -42.12
CA ALA A 106 12.14 -24.21 -40.80
C ALA A 106 10.61 -24.10 -40.84
N ASP A 107 9.91 -25.22 -41.06
CA ASP A 107 8.47 -25.39 -40.79
C ASP A 107 8.15 -25.29 -39.27
N LYS A 108 8.76 -24.33 -38.58
CA LYS A 108 8.67 -24.16 -37.13
C LYS A 108 7.85 -22.93 -36.81
N PRO A 109 6.66 -23.07 -36.19
CA PRO A 109 5.90 -21.93 -35.70
C PRO A 109 6.68 -21.22 -34.58
N PHE A 110 6.46 -19.91 -34.44
CA PHE A 110 7.00 -19.12 -33.32
C PHE A 110 5.87 -18.60 -32.44
N PHE A 111 6.17 -18.38 -31.17
CA PHE A 111 5.30 -17.72 -30.19
C PHE A 111 6.03 -16.51 -29.61
N LEU A 112 5.41 -15.32 -29.69
CA LEU A 112 5.93 -14.08 -29.13
C LEU A 112 4.96 -13.53 -28.08
N TYR A 113 5.39 -13.52 -26.82
CA TYR A 113 4.70 -12.80 -25.75
C TYR A 113 5.30 -11.39 -25.59
N PHE A 114 4.59 -10.38 -26.08
CA PHE A 114 5.04 -8.99 -26.11
C PHE A 114 4.34 -8.16 -25.02
N ALA A 115 4.92 -8.16 -23.82
CA ALA A 115 4.38 -7.45 -22.65
C ALA A 115 5.01 -6.05 -22.49
N LEU A 116 4.37 -5.04 -23.06
CA LEU A 116 4.79 -3.64 -22.90
C LEU A 116 4.58 -3.16 -21.46
N THR A 117 5.42 -2.22 -21.00
CA THR A 117 5.27 -1.59 -19.68
C THR A 117 4.22 -0.48 -19.65
N SER A 118 3.76 -0.03 -20.83
CA SER A 118 2.78 1.03 -20.98
C SER A 118 1.34 0.54 -20.90
N PRO A 119 0.38 1.41 -20.53
CA PRO A 119 0.57 2.78 -20.04
C PRO A 119 0.74 2.82 -18.50
N HIS A 120 1.30 1.76 -17.88
CA HIS A 120 1.50 1.71 -16.44
C HIS A 120 2.46 2.81 -15.98
N THR A 121 2.30 3.27 -14.74
CA THR A 121 3.22 4.22 -14.12
C THR A 121 4.61 3.59 -13.88
N PRO A 122 5.71 4.37 -13.86
CA PRO A 122 5.78 5.77 -14.25
C PRO A 122 5.46 5.96 -15.72
N ILE A 123 4.73 7.04 -16.03
CA ILE A 123 4.33 7.34 -17.40
C ILE A 123 5.53 8.02 -18.06
N SER A 124 6.25 7.26 -18.88
CA SER A 124 7.56 7.66 -19.41
C SER A 124 7.64 7.55 -20.93
N PRO A 125 6.84 8.32 -21.69
CA PRO A 125 6.90 8.30 -23.14
C PRO A 125 8.27 8.76 -23.66
N SER A 126 8.70 8.15 -24.75
CA SER A 126 9.93 8.56 -25.44
C SER A 126 9.80 9.94 -26.09
N GLU A 127 10.94 10.57 -26.34
CA GLU A 127 11.03 11.94 -26.85
C GLU A 127 10.14 12.24 -28.08
N PRO A 128 10.02 11.35 -29.09
CA PRO A 128 9.15 11.60 -30.25
C PRO A 128 7.66 11.74 -29.92
N PHE A 129 7.20 11.15 -28.82
CA PHE A 129 5.79 11.12 -28.43
C PHE A 129 5.42 12.18 -27.39
N ARG A 130 6.40 12.78 -26.70
CA ARG A 130 6.15 13.80 -25.69
C ARG A 130 5.43 15.02 -26.27
N GLY A 131 4.32 15.40 -25.64
CA GLY A 131 3.49 16.55 -26.00
C GLY A 131 2.71 16.39 -27.31
N LYS A 132 2.52 15.16 -27.81
CA LYS A 132 1.78 14.89 -29.06
C LYS A 132 0.28 14.73 -28.84
N SER A 133 -0.11 14.26 -27.67
CA SER A 133 -1.50 14.05 -27.28
C SER A 133 -2.08 15.29 -26.62
N LYS A 134 -3.36 15.55 -26.91
CA LYS A 134 -4.17 16.54 -26.17
C LYS A 134 -4.50 16.09 -24.74
N LEU A 135 -4.24 14.82 -24.41
CA LEU A 135 -4.52 14.21 -23.11
C LEU A 135 -3.29 14.20 -22.16
N GLY A 136 -2.23 14.90 -22.53
CA GLY A 136 -0.97 14.95 -21.79
C GLY A 136 -0.18 13.63 -21.88
N ILE A 137 0.76 13.45 -20.96
CA ILE A 137 1.76 12.38 -21.05
C ILE A 137 1.17 10.95 -21.06
N TYR A 138 -0.03 10.76 -20.48
CA TYR A 138 -0.72 9.47 -20.56
C TYR A 138 -1.13 9.16 -22.00
N GLY A 139 -1.71 10.14 -22.68
CA GLY A 139 -2.06 10.00 -24.09
C GLY A 139 -0.84 9.84 -24.98
N ASP A 140 0.26 10.53 -24.68
CA ASP A 140 1.54 10.35 -25.38
C ASP A 140 2.03 8.90 -25.27
N PHE A 141 1.95 8.31 -24.07
CA PHE A 141 2.41 6.95 -23.82
C PHE A 141 1.48 5.89 -24.44
N VAL A 142 0.18 6.17 -24.50
CA VAL A 142 -0.77 5.34 -25.26
C VAL A 142 -0.50 5.43 -26.77
N MET A 143 -0.18 6.61 -27.31
CA MET A 143 0.23 6.75 -28.72
C MET A 143 1.52 5.98 -29.03
N GLU A 144 2.49 5.98 -28.11
CA GLU A 144 3.70 5.18 -28.27
C GLU A 144 3.39 3.67 -28.22
N THR A 145 2.47 3.25 -27.35
CA THR A 145 1.99 1.86 -27.28
C THR A 145 1.41 1.39 -28.62
N ASP A 146 0.55 2.21 -29.23
CA ASP A 146 -0.01 1.97 -30.56
C ASP A 146 1.10 1.84 -31.63
N HIS A 147 2.08 2.75 -31.60
CA HIS A 147 3.24 2.69 -32.49
C HIS A 147 4.04 1.38 -32.33
N CYS A 148 4.28 0.91 -31.11
CA CYS A 148 4.96 -0.35 -30.84
C CYS A 148 4.21 -1.56 -31.43
N VAL A 149 2.88 -1.59 -31.35
CA VAL A 149 2.07 -2.64 -32.01
C VAL A 149 2.21 -2.54 -33.53
N GLY A 150 2.18 -1.32 -34.09
CA GLY A 150 2.40 -1.08 -35.51
C GLY A 150 3.75 -1.59 -36.03
N ARG A 151 4.81 -1.46 -35.23
CA ARG A 151 6.15 -2.00 -35.53
C ARG A 151 6.15 -3.52 -35.65
N VAL A 152 5.49 -4.23 -34.73
CA VAL A 152 5.34 -5.70 -34.80
C VAL A 152 4.60 -6.11 -36.08
N LEU A 153 3.48 -5.45 -36.40
CA LEU A 153 2.72 -5.73 -37.63
C LEU A 153 3.53 -5.46 -38.89
N ALA A 154 4.32 -4.37 -38.92
CA ALA A 154 5.22 -4.04 -40.02
C ALA A 154 6.32 -5.10 -40.19
N ALA A 155 6.88 -5.62 -39.10
CA ALA A 155 7.86 -6.70 -39.14
C ALA A 155 7.26 -7.99 -39.71
N LEU A 156 6.09 -8.42 -39.24
CA LEU A 156 5.39 -9.60 -39.79
C LEU A 156 5.14 -9.47 -41.31
N LYS A 157 4.73 -8.27 -41.76
CA LYS A 157 4.51 -7.99 -43.18
C LYS A 157 5.81 -8.01 -43.97
N LYS A 158 6.86 -7.37 -43.47
CA LYS A 158 8.20 -7.33 -44.10
C LYS A 158 8.76 -8.74 -44.31
N HIS A 159 8.55 -9.62 -43.33
CA HIS A 159 9.00 -11.01 -43.36
C HIS A 159 7.99 -11.98 -43.97
N GLN A 160 6.90 -11.48 -44.58
CA GLN A 160 5.91 -12.27 -45.34
C GLN A 160 5.22 -13.39 -44.54
N VAL A 161 5.12 -13.25 -43.22
CA VAL A 161 4.44 -14.21 -42.33
C VAL A 161 3.12 -13.69 -41.77
N ALA A 162 2.74 -12.45 -42.10
CA ALA A 162 1.56 -11.78 -41.55
C ALA A 162 0.22 -12.48 -41.81
N ASP A 163 0.12 -13.29 -42.86
CA ASP A 163 -1.11 -14.02 -43.22
C ASP A 163 -1.25 -15.34 -42.44
N ASN A 164 -0.13 -15.91 -41.99
CA ASN A 164 -0.09 -17.12 -41.16
C ASN A 164 0.27 -16.82 -39.70
N THR A 165 -0.07 -15.62 -39.22
CA THR A 165 0.17 -15.22 -37.82
C THR A 165 -1.13 -14.76 -37.18
N LEU A 166 -1.52 -15.43 -36.09
CA LEU A 166 -2.51 -14.92 -35.16
C LEU A 166 -1.88 -13.84 -34.26
N VAL A 167 -2.39 -12.62 -34.34
CA VAL A 167 -2.01 -11.51 -33.45
C VAL A 167 -3.18 -11.20 -32.53
N VAL A 168 -2.95 -11.22 -31.22
CA VAL A 168 -3.92 -10.81 -30.19
C VAL A 168 -3.33 -9.65 -29.39
N ALA A 169 -4.07 -8.55 -29.29
CA ALA A 169 -3.72 -7.39 -28.48
C ALA A 169 -4.78 -7.19 -27.38
N THR A 170 -4.33 -7.12 -26.12
CA THR A 170 -5.21 -6.96 -24.95
C THR A 170 -4.47 -6.30 -23.78
N SER A 171 -5.11 -6.19 -22.62
CA SER A 171 -4.55 -5.65 -21.37
C SER A 171 -4.74 -6.63 -20.22
N ASP A 172 -3.95 -6.50 -19.17
CA ASP A 172 -3.96 -7.38 -18.00
C ASP A 172 -5.06 -7.02 -16.98
N HIS A 173 -5.49 -5.76 -16.93
CA HIS A 173 -6.57 -5.27 -16.08
C HIS A 173 -7.12 -3.92 -16.57
N GLY A 174 -8.25 -3.47 -16.01
CA GLY A 174 -8.79 -2.12 -16.29
C GLY A 174 -7.86 -0.98 -15.88
N PRO A 175 -8.12 0.28 -16.29
CA PRO A 175 -7.18 1.39 -16.13
C PRO A 175 -6.93 1.71 -14.64
N ALA A 176 -5.72 2.16 -14.34
CA ALA A 176 -5.34 2.55 -12.98
C ALA A 176 -5.78 3.98 -12.68
N ALA A 177 -6.64 4.19 -11.69
CA ALA A 177 -7.19 5.50 -11.35
C ALA A 177 -6.14 6.57 -10.93
N TYR A 178 -4.93 6.12 -10.61
CA TYR A 178 -3.78 6.95 -10.26
C TYR A 178 -2.86 7.28 -11.46
N ALA A 179 -3.11 6.73 -12.65
CA ALA A 179 -2.39 7.07 -13.88
C ALA A 179 -3.12 8.20 -14.61
N GLY A 180 -2.38 9.13 -15.21
CA GLY A 180 -2.96 10.20 -16.03
C GLY A 180 -1.98 11.31 -16.37
N ARG A 181 -2.38 12.58 -16.16
CA ARG A 181 -1.73 13.75 -16.78
C ARG A 181 -0.30 14.05 -16.31
N ILE A 182 0.18 13.40 -15.25
CA ILE A 182 1.52 13.61 -14.68
C ILE A 182 2.21 12.26 -14.44
N ALA A 183 3.53 12.27 -14.33
CA ALA A 183 4.33 11.04 -14.23
C ALA A 183 4.09 10.31 -12.88
N GLU A 184 3.74 11.08 -11.85
CA GLU A 184 3.50 10.62 -10.49
C GLU A 184 2.12 9.98 -10.30
N ALA A 185 2.09 8.89 -9.52
CA ALA A 185 0.88 8.13 -9.22
C ALA A 185 0.11 8.85 -8.10
N THR A 186 -0.83 9.70 -8.49
CA THR A 186 -1.60 10.53 -7.56
C THR A 186 -3.09 10.26 -7.69
N PHE A 187 -3.84 10.51 -6.61
CA PHE A 187 -5.28 10.25 -6.59
C PHE A 187 -6.04 11.06 -7.65
N GLY A 188 -7.00 10.42 -8.33
CA GLY A 188 -7.95 11.08 -9.23
C GLY A 188 -7.37 11.54 -10.57
N GLN A 189 -6.24 10.98 -11.01
CA GLN A 189 -5.65 11.34 -12.31
C GLN A 189 -6.56 10.97 -13.49
N LEU A 190 -7.21 9.80 -13.48
CA LEU A 190 -8.21 9.46 -14.50
C LEU A 190 -9.42 10.39 -14.46
N LYS A 191 -9.87 10.83 -13.29
CA LYS A 191 -10.96 11.82 -13.18
C LYS A 191 -10.61 13.16 -13.84
N LYS A 192 -9.32 13.49 -13.97
CA LYS A 192 -8.90 14.66 -14.75
C LYS A 192 -9.05 14.43 -16.24
N LEU A 193 -8.69 13.25 -16.75
CA LEU A 193 -8.90 12.88 -18.16
C LEU A 193 -10.39 12.82 -18.52
N GLU A 194 -11.24 12.34 -17.62
CA GLU A 194 -12.69 12.30 -17.83
C GLU A 194 -13.30 13.70 -17.99
N LYS A 195 -12.77 14.71 -17.28
CA LYS A 195 -13.18 16.11 -17.47
C LYS A 195 -12.85 16.65 -18.86
N ASP A 196 -11.90 16.03 -19.56
CA ASP A 196 -11.53 16.35 -20.93
C ASP A 196 -12.30 15.50 -21.95
N GLY A 197 -13.27 14.69 -21.50
CA GLY A 197 -14.03 13.78 -22.34
C GLY A 197 -13.31 12.47 -22.67
N HIS A 198 -12.22 12.12 -21.98
CA HIS A 198 -11.55 10.83 -22.14
C HIS A 198 -11.87 9.87 -20.99
N TYR A 199 -12.67 8.84 -21.28
CA TYR A 199 -13.13 7.84 -20.33
C TYR A 199 -12.37 6.53 -20.54
N SER A 200 -11.24 6.34 -19.85
CA SER A 200 -10.37 5.18 -20.07
C SER A 200 -11.02 3.84 -19.70
N ALA A 201 -11.97 3.83 -18.78
CA ALA A 201 -12.76 2.64 -18.43
C ALA A 201 -14.03 2.50 -19.30
N GLY A 202 -14.20 3.34 -20.32
CA GLY A 202 -15.44 3.40 -21.10
C GLY A 202 -16.64 3.78 -20.22
N PRO A 203 -17.84 3.22 -20.48
CA PRO A 203 -19.02 3.46 -19.67
C PRO A 203 -19.03 2.64 -18.37
N TYR A 204 -17.98 1.87 -18.09
CA TYR A 204 -17.97 0.88 -17.02
C TYR A 204 -17.54 1.50 -15.68
N ARG A 205 -18.10 0.98 -14.60
CA ARG A 205 -17.81 1.45 -13.24
C ARG A 205 -16.50 0.90 -12.71
N GLY A 206 -15.81 1.70 -11.89
CA GLY A 206 -14.61 1.29 -11.19
C GLY A 206 -13.35 1.24 -12.06
N TYR A 207 -12.24 0.89 -11.42
CA TYR A 207 -10.90 0.90 -12.00
C TYR A 207 -10.11 -0.32 -11.50
N LYS A 208 -8.84 -0.45 -11.91
CA LYS A 208 -7.87 -1.43 -11.37
C LYS A 208 -8.09 -1.64 -9.86
N PHE A 209 -8.06 -2.91 -9.43
CA PHE A 209 -8.31 -3.44 -8.08
C PHE A 209 -9.76 -3.75 -7.71
N SER A 210 -10.74 -3.11 -8.36
CA SER A 210 -12.17 -3.32 -8.05
C SER A 210 -12.77 -4.52 -8.77
N ILE A 211 -13.92 -4.98 -8.30
CA ILE A 211 -14.72 -6.05 -8.93
C ILE A 211 -15.65 -5.57 -10.05
N TYR A 212 -15.74 -4.25 -10.24
CA TYR A 212 -16.63 -3.67 -11.24
C TYR A 212 -16.06 -3.82 -12.66
N GLU A 213 -16.90 -3.69 -13.68
CA GLU A 213 -16.55 -3.91 -15.08
C GLU A 213 -15.36 -3.05 -15.52
N GLY A 214 -15.24 -1.81 -15.05
CA GLY A 214 -14.09 -0.94 -15.36
C GLY A 214 -12.77 -1.39 -14.73
N GLY A 215 -12.79 -2.33 -13.78
CA GLY A 215 -11.59 -2.98 -13.25
C GLY A 215 -11.25 -4.31 -13.94
N LEU A 216 -12.25 -5.02 -14.46
CA LEU A 216 -12.12 -6.40 -14.94
C LEU A 216 -12.21 -6.54 -16.48
N ARG A 217 -12.97 -5.67 -17.14
CA ARG A 217 -13.17 -5.68 -18.60
C ARG A 217 -12.02 -4.93 -19.27
N VAL A 218 -11.38 -5.60 -20.22
CA VAL A 218 -10.22 -5.09 -20.97
C VAL A 218 -10.50 -5.12 -22.48
N PRO A 219 -9.87 -4.25 -23.29
CA PRO A 219 -9.96 -4.36 -24.74
C PRO A 219 -9.31 -5.67 -25.21
N MET A 220 -9.87 -6.31 -26.23
CA MET A 220 -9.23 -7.42 -26.94
C MET A 220 -9.48 -7.29 -28.44
N VAL A 221 -8.42 -7.32 -29.23
CA VAL A 221 -8.47 -7.32 -30.69
C VAL A 221 -7.64 -8.48 -31.20
N ALA A 222 -8.20 -9.28 -32.12
CA ALA A 222 -7.52 -10.39 -32.76
C ALA A 222 -7.45 -10.18 -34.28
N ARG A 223 -6.35 -10.59 -34.91
CA ARG A 223 -6.13 -10.54 -36.36
C ARG A 223 -5.44 -11.81 -36.82
N TRP A 224 -6.04 -12.49 -37.79
CA TRP A 224 -5.44 -13.60 -38.52
C TRP A 224 -6.03 -13.65 -39.94
N PRO A 225 -5.33 -13.08 -40.94
CA PRO A 225 -5.85 -13.02 -42.31
C PRO A 225 -6.23 -14.40 -42.84
N GLY A 226 -7.35 -14.48 -43.56
CA GLY A 226 -7.88 -15.74 -44.10
C GLY A 226 -8.56 -16.66 -43.08
N THR A 227 -8.38 -16.41 -41.78
CA THR A 227 -9.04 -17.19 -40.70
C THR A 227 -10.09 -16.37 -39.97
N ILE A 228 -9.76 -15.13 -39.60
CA ILE A 228 -10.68 -14.21 -38.91
C ILE A 228 -11.34 -13.29 -39.94
N PRO A 229 -12.68 -13.30 -40.08
CA PRO A 229 -13.39 -12.34 -40.92
C PRO A 229 -13.10 -10.90 -40.49
N SER A 230 -12.69 -10.05 -41.45
CA SER A 230 -12.33 -8.67 -41.15
C SER A 230 -13.53 -7.84 -40.70
N ALA A 231 -13.28 -6.84 -39.85
CA ALA A 231 -14.27 -5.87 -39.38
C ALA A 231 -15.52 -6.50 -38.72
N THR A 232 -15.32 -7.61 -38.01
CA THR A 232 -16.35 -8.25 -37.20
C THR A 232 -16.19 -7.93 -35.71
N THR A 233 -17.28 -8.05 -34.96
CA THR A 233 -17.32 -7.92 -33.49
C THR A 233 -17.94 -9.17 -32.89
N CYS A 234 -17.52 -9.54 -31.68
CA CYS A 234 -18.05 -10.68 -30.95
C CYS A 234 -18.44 -10.22 -29.55
N ASP A 235 -19.70 -10.44 -29.19
CA ASP A 235 -20.28 -10.04 -27.89
C ASP A 235 -20.32 -11.20 -26.88
N GLN A 236 -19.78 -12.37 -27.24
CA GLN A 236 -19.72 -13.56 -26.39
C GLN A 236 -18.79 -13.34 -25.20
N LEU A 237 -19.05 -14.08 -24.12
CA LEU A 237 -18.22 -14.05 -22.91
C LEU A 237 -16.87 -14.72 -23.18
N VAL A 238 -15.79 -13.95 -23.09
CA VAL A 238 -14.41 -14.43 -23.25
C VAL A 238 -13.51 -13.83 -22.17
N GLY A 239 -12.39 -14.48 -21.86
CA GLY A 239 -11.43 -13.98 -20.89
C GLY A 239 -9.97 -14.32 -21.19
N LEU A 240 -9.05 -13.68 -20.47
CA LEU A 240 -7.62 -13.99 -20.55
C LEU A 240 -7.25 -15.46 -20.26
N PRO A 241 -7.96 -16.20 -19.36
CA PRO A 241 -7.69 -17.63 -19.17
C PRO A 241 -7.84 -18.47 -20.45
N ASP A 242 -8.61 -18.00 -21.44
CA ASP A 242 -8.92 -18.72 -22.69
C ASP A 242 -7.76 -18.76 -23.70
N MET A 243 -6.72 -17.96 -23.45
CA MET A 243 -5.59 -17.85 -24.38
C MET A 243 -4.83 -19.17 -24.54
N MET A 244 -4.70 -19.97 -23.47
CA MET A 244 -3.94 -21.23 -23.55
C MET A 244 -4.61 -22.24 -24.49
N ALA A 245 -5.90 -22.55 -24.30
CA ALA A 245 -6.64 -23.44 -25.17
C ALA A 245 -6.74 -22.90 -26.60
N THR A 246 -6.92 -21.58 -26.76
CA THR A 246 -6.95 -20.94 -28.08
C THR A 246 -5.64 -21.12 -28.83
N PHE A 247 -4.49 -20.93 -28.18
CA PHE A 247 -3.18 -21.12 -28.80
C PHE A 247 -2.86 -22.58 -29.06
N ALA A 248 -3.27 -23.48 -28.16
CA ALA A 248 -3.15 -24.92 -28.36
C ALA A 248 -3.92 -25.37 -29.62
N ASP A 249 -5.19 -24.97 -29.74
CA ASP A 249 -6.01 -25.25 -30.92
C ASP A 249 -5.42 -24.65 -32.21
N ALA A 250 -4.95 -23.40 -32.16
CA ALA A 250 -4.33 -22.75 -33.30
C ALA A 250 -3.05 -23.46 -33.75
N ALA A 251 -2.33 -24.09 -32.82
CA ALA A 251 -1.13 -24.88 -33.07
C ALA A 251 -1.41 -26.39 -33.29
N ALA A 252 -2.67 -26.81 -33.27
CA ALA A 252 -3.09 -28.22 -33.31
C ALA A 252 -2.42 -29.08 -32.22
N ILE A 253 -2.32 -28.54 -31.00
CA ILE A 253 -1.81 -29.21 -29.80
C ILE A 253 -2.98 -29.60 -28.92
N GLU A 254 -3.06 -30.88 -28.56
CA GLU A 254 -4.03 -31.36 -27.57
C GLU A 254 -3.52 -31.09 -26.15
N LEU A 255 -4.35 -30.43 -25.33
CA LEU A 255 -4.10 -30.26 -23.91
C LEU A 255 -4.64 -31.47 -23.14
N THR A 256 -3.93 -31.88 -22.09
CA THR A 256 -4.45 -32.89 -21.15
C THR A 256 -5.46 -32.27 -20.18
N ASP A 257 -6.30 -33.09 -19.56
CA ASP A 257 -7.37 -32.63 -18.65
C ASP A 257 -6.88 -31.77 -17.47
N ASP A 258 -5.61 -31.87 -17.08
CA ASP A 258 -5.00 -31.11 -16.00
C ASP A 258 -4.24 -29.85 -16.47
N GLN A 259 -4.12 -29.64 -17.78
CA GLN A 259 -3.53 -28.46 -18.39
C GLN A 259 -4.59 -27.39 -18.66
N ALA A 260 -4.35 -26.20 -18.12
CA ALA A 260 -5.23 -25.03 -18.28
C ALA A 260 -6.74 -25.35 -18.11
N PRO A 261 -7.14 -25.94 -16.96
CA PRO A 261 -8.45 -26.55 -16.79
C PRO A 261 -9.64 -25.57 -16.75
N ASP A 262 -9.37 -24.28 -16.82
CA ASP A 262 -10.36 -23.21 -16.90
C ASP A 262 -10.40 -22.53 -18.28
N SER A 263 -9.55 -22.96 -19.22
CA SER A 263 -9.36 -22.36 -20.53
C SER A 263 -10.30 -22.99 -21.56
N VAL A 264 -11.06 -22.17 -22.30
CA VAL A 264 -11.80 -22.63 -23.47
C VAL A 264 -11.22 -22.00 -24.73
N SER A 265 -11.28 -22.69 -25.86
CA SER A 265 -10.74 -22.15 -27.11
C SER A 265 -11.67 -21.11 -27.71
N LEU A 266 -11.12 -19.94 -28.03
CA LEU A 266 -11.81 -18.88 -28.77
C LEU A 266 -11.72 -19.07 -30.29
N LEU A 267 -11.01 -20.08 -30.78
CA LEU A 267 -10.83 -20.30 -32.21
C LEU A 267 -12.16 -20.46 -32.99
N PRO A 268 -13.21 -21.11 -32.45
CA PRO A 268 -14.53 -21.09 -33.07
C PRO A 268 -15.09 -19.67 -33.24
N LEU A 269 -15.00 -18.82 -32.21
CA LEU A 269 -15.44 -17.41 -32.27
C LEU A 269 -14.62 -16.57 -33.25
N MET A 270 -13.32 -16.88 -33.36
CA MET A 270 -12.43 -16.22 -34.30
C MET A 270 -12.84 -16.49 -35.76
N ARG A 271 -13.34 -17.70 -36.05
CA ARG A 271 -13.82 -18.09 -37.40
C ARG A 271 -15.25 -17.64 -37.67
N ASP A 272 -16.09 -17.70 -36.65
CA ASP A 272 -17.50 -17.32 -36.68
C ASP A 272 -17.86 -16.54 -35.41
N PRO A 273 -17.96 -15.19 -35.47
CA PRO A 273 -18.15 -14.33 -34.29
C PRO A 273 -19.49 -14.54 -33.57
N VAL A 274 -20.43 -15.26 -34.18
CA VAL A 274 -21.74 -15.60 -33.58
C VAL A 274 -21.83 -17.06 -33.17
N HIS A 275 -20.71 -17.79 -33.11
CA HIS A 275 -20.69 -19.18 -32.66
C HIS A 275 -21.14 -19.28 -31.20
N ASP A 276 -22.13 -20.14 -30.95
CA ASP A 276 -22.70 -20.34 -29.61
C ASP A 276 -21.93 -21.41 -28.81
N GLY A 277 -22.11 -21.41 -27.48
CA GLY A 277 -21.68 -22.52 -26.62
C GLY A 277 -20.19 -22.59 -26.29
N VAL A 278 -19.43 -21.50 -26.48
CA VAL A 278 -18.00 -21.47 -26.14
C VAL A 278 -17.76 -21.32 -24.64
N ARG A 279 -18.48 -20.40 -23.99
CA ARG A 279 -18.37 -20.15 -22.55
C ARG A 279 -19.67 -19.61 -21.98
N ASP A 280 -20.23 -20.32 -21.01
CA ASP A 280 -21.42 -19.86 -20.31
C ASP A 280 -21.09 -18.98 -19.11
N THR A 281 -20.01 -19.32 -18.39
CA THR A 281 -19.66 -18.70 -17.12
C THR A 281 -18.19 -18.32 -17.01
N MET A 282 -17.90 -17.33 -16.18
CA MET A 282 -16.53 -16.91 -15.86
C MET A 282 -16.43 -16.49 -14.39
N LEU A 283 -15.46 -17.06 -13.68
CA LEU A 283 -15.06 -16.56 -12.37
C LEU A 283 -14.03 -15.44 -12.56
N MET A 284 -14.21 -14.34 -11.85
CA MET A 284 -13.29 -13.20 -11.84
C MET A 284 -13.01 -12.76 -10.42
N GLU A 285 -11.94 -11.99 -10.21
CA GLU A 285 -11.58 -11.49 -8.89
C GLU A 285 -11.03 -10.07 -8.92
N GLY A 286 -11.43 -9.30 -7.91
CA GLY A 286 -10.76 -8.08 -7.50
C GLY A 286 -9.86 -8.34 -6.29
N THR A 287 -9.31 -7.29 -5.71
CA THR A 287 -8.36 -7.44 -4.59
C THR A 287 -8.98 -7.99 -3.29
N ARG A 288 -10.29 -7.84 -3.10
CA ARG A 288 -11.02 -8.22 -1.88
C ARG A 288 -12.40 -8.85 -2.15
N GLY A 289 -12.73 -9.16 -3.39
CA GLY A 289 -14.03 -9.72 -3.78
C GLY A 289 -13.92 -10.63 -4.99
N ARG A 290 -14.81 -11.63 -5.08
CA ARG A 290 -14.95 -12.51 -6.25
C ARG A 290 -16.25 -12.24 -6.97
N VAL A 291 -16.26 -12.62 -8.24
CA VAL A 291 -17.40 -12.46 -9.13
C VAL A 291 -17.59 -13.75 -9.89
N ILE A 292 -18.84 -14.13 -10.13
CA ILE A 292 -19.22 -15.04 -11.19
C ILE A 292 -20.09 -14.28 -12.19
N ARG A 293 -19.79 -14.40 -13.48
CA ARG A 293 -20.65 -13.95 -14.57
C ARG A 293 -21.24 -15.17 -15.27
N SER A 294 -22.53 -15.12 -15.58
CA SER A 294 -23.24 -16.08 -16.41
C SER A 294 -24.08 -15.31 -17.43
N GLY A 295 -23.72 -15.38 -18.70
CA GLY A 295 -24.30 -14.54 -19.76
C GLY A 295 -24.30 -13.05 -19.39
N ARG A 296 -25.48 -12.43 -19.36
CA ARG A 296 -25.70 -11.01 -19.00
C ARG A 296 -25.63 -10.73 -17.50
N TYR A 297 -25.75 -11.74 -16.64
CA TYR A 297 -25.82 -11.57 -15.20
C TYR A 297 -24.45 -11.66 -14.54
N LYS A 298 -24.17 -10.73 -13.63
CA LYS A 298 -22.93 -10.65 -12.87
C LYS A 298 -23.24 -10.64 -11.38
N LEU A 299 -22.82 -11.67 -10.66
CA LEU A 299 -22.92 -11.77 -9.21
C LEU A 299 -21.56 -11.49 -8.56
N ALA A 300 -21.47 -10.39 -7.82
CA ALA A 300 -20.34 -10.08 -6.95
C ALA A 300 -20.57 -10.67 -5.54
N LEU A 301 -19.67 -11.54 -5.10
CA LEU A 301 -19.63 -12.18 -3.78
C LEU A 301 -18.97 -11.26 -2.73
N CYS A 302 -19.42 -10.01 -2.69
CA CYS A 302 -19.13 -9.01 -1.68
C CYS A 302 -20.02 -7.77 -1.89
N PRO A 303 -20.24 -6.96 -0.85
CA PRO A 303 -20.82 -5.63 -1.03
C PRO A 303 -19.74 -4.63 -1.46
N GLY A 304 -20.15 -3.61 -2.24
CA GLY A 304 -19.28 -2.52 -2.67
C GLY A 304 -18.21 -2.91 -3.68
N SER A 305 -17.12 -2.14 -3.75
CA SER A 305 -16.14 -2.25 -4.83
C SER A 305 -15.23 -3.48 -4.78
N GLY A 306 -15.32 -4.31 -3.74
CA GLY A 306 -14.41 -5.45 -3.56
C GLY A 306 -12.93 -5.03 -3.52
N SER A 307 -12.63 -3.81 -3.06
CA SER A 307 -11.28 -3.26 -2.90
C SER A 307 -11.14 -2.45 -1.61
N ASP A 308 -9.92 -2.06 -1.23
CA ASP A 308 -9.69 -1.12 -0.11
C ASP A 308 -10.15 0.33 -0.41
N GLY A 309 -10.62 0.57 -1.64
CA GLY A 309 -11.06 1.85 -2.17
C GLY A 309 -9.97 2.89 -2.32
N ARG A 310 -8.71 2.46 -2.41
CA ARG A 310 -7.65 3.31 -2.95
C ARG A 310 -8.07 3.86 -4.32
N PHE A 311 -7.69 5.13 -4.55
CA PHE A 311 -7.76 5.79 -5.85
C PHE A 311 -9.15 5.92 -6.49
N GLY A 312 -10.24 5.78 -5.73
CA GLY A 312 -11.60 6.11 -6.21
C GLY A 312 -12.54 4.92 -6.40
N ASN A 313 -12.10 3.71 -6.05
CA ASN A 313 -12.96 2.51 -6.08
C ASN A 313 -13.91 2.46 -4.86
N THR A 314 -15.05 3.13 -4.94
CA THR A 314 -16.01 3.25 -3.84
C THR A 314 -17.28 2.40 -4.02
N PRO A 315 -17.97 2.02 -2.92
CA PRO A 315 -17.56 2.19 -1.52
C PRO A 315 -16.41 1.25 -1.15
N ARG A 316 -15.60 1.63 -0.14
CA ARG A 316 -14.50 0.78 0.36
C ARG A 316 -15.08 -0.52 0.90
N SER A 317 -14.38 -1.64 0.69
CA SER A 317 -14.88 -2.97 1.07
C SER A 317 -15.36 -3.03 2.53
N VAL A 318 -14.57 -2.54 3.49
CA VAL A 318 -14.95 -2.58 4.91
C VAL A 318 -16.21 -1.74 5.20
N GLU A 319 -16.36 -0.58 4.57
CA GLU A 319 -17.54 0.28 4.73
C GLU A 319 -18.78 -0.36 4.12
N ALA A 320 -18.63 -0.97 2.95
CA ALA A 320 -19.71 -1.68 2.28
C ALA A 320 -20.19 -2.89 3.10
N TRP A 321 -19.26 -3.66 3.67
CA TRP A 321 -19.57 -4.77 4.58
C TRP A 321 -20.33 -4.30 5.82
N ARG A 322 -19.96 -3.15 6.40
CA ARG A 322 -20.71 -2.56 7.53
C ARG A 322 -22.11 -2.12 7.12
N ALA A 323 -22.25 -1.43 6.00
CA ALA A 323 -23.54 -0.98 5.49
C ALA A 323 -24.47 -2.18 5.20
N ALA A 324 -23.92 -3.27 4.64
CA ALA A 324 -24.64 -4.52 4.44
C ALA A 324 -25.07 -5.13 5.79
N LEU A 325 -24.18 -5.23 6.77
CA LEU A 325 -24.51 -5.77 8.10
C LEU A 325 -25.62 -4.95 8.80
N GLN A 326 -25.56 -3.62 8.71
CA GLN A 326 -26.60 -2.74 9.25
C GLN A 326 -27.96 -3.00 8.60
N LYS A 327 -28.00 -3.15 7.27
CA LYS A 327 -29.22 -3.47 6.52
C LYS A 327 -29.76 -4.86 6.82
N TYR A 328 -28.89 -5.83 7.11
CA TYR A 328 -29.29 -7.22 7.42
C TYR A 328 -29.93 -7.37 8.82
N ALA A 329 -29.77 -6.38 9.70
CA ALA A 329 -30.39 -6.27 11.03
C ALA A 329 -30.08 -7.38 12.05
N LYS A 330 -29.29 -8.40 11.70
CA LYS A 330 -28.78 -9.45 12.61
C LYS A 330 -27.35 -9.85 12.25
N THR A 331 -26.72 -10.63 13.12
CA THR A 331 -25.37 -11.19 12.86
C THR A 331 -25.50 -12.42 11.98
N PRO A 332 -24.90 -12.45 10.77
CA PRO A 332 -24.85 -13.67 9.96
C PRO A 332 -24.09 -14.78 10.68
N THR A 333 -24.61 -16.00 10.62
CA THR A 333 -24.00 -17.17 11.29
C THR A 333 -23.30 -18.11 10.31
N SER A 334 -23.48 -17.91 9.01
CA SER A 334 -22.93 -18.76 7.95
C SER A 334 -22.58 -17.98 6.68
N HIS A 335 -21.76 -18.58 5.81
CA HIS A 335 -21.49 -18.01 4.48
C HIS A 335 -22.71 -18.09 3.55
N ALA A 336 -23.65 -19.01 3.80
CA ALA A 336 -24.91 -19.08 3.06
C ALA A 336 -25.79 -17.85 3.33
N GLU A 337 -25.75 -17.28 4.54
CA GLU A 337 -26.40 -15.98 4.82
C GLU A 337 -25.69 -14.81 4.12
N LEU A 338 -24.38 -14.92 3.87
CA LEU A 338 -23.65 -13.90 3.11
C LEU A 338 -23.92 -13.99 1.61
N ALA A 339 -24.43 -15.12 1.10
CA ALA A 339 -24.82 -15.31 -0.29
C ALA A 339 -26.23 -14.77 -0.59
N GLN A 340 -26.62 -13.69 0.08
CA GLN A 340 -27.93 -13.05 -0.04
C GLN A 340 -27.75 -11.53 0.03
N ALA A 341 -28.71 -10.78 -0.52
CA ALA A 341 -28.75 -9.34 -0.27
C ALA A 341 -28.85 -9.07 1.25
N PRO A 342 -28.13 -8.07 1.79
CA PRO A 342 -27.37 -7.02 1.10
C PRO A 342 -25.85 -7.30 0.97
N PHE A 343 -25.39 -8.54 1.21
CA PHE A 343 -23.96 -8.89 1.22
C PHE A 343 -23.39 -9.24 -0.16
N VAL A 344 -24.26 -9.48 -1.14
CA VAL A 344 -23.88 -9.66 -2.55
C VAL A 344 -24.48 -8.55 -3.42
N GLN A 345 -23.96 -8.43 -4.63
CA GLN A 345 -24.50 -7.54 -5.64
C GLN A 345 -24.75 -8.33 -6.92
N LEU A 346 -25.94 -8.22 -7.49
CA LEU A 346 -26.31 -8.82 -8.76
C LEU A 346 -26.61 -7.69 -9.74
N PHE A 347 -26.02 -7.76 -10.93
CA PHE A 347 -26.21 -6.78 -11.99
C PHE A 347 -26.62 -7.48 -13.29
N ASP A 348 -27.48 -6.82 -14.06
CA ASP A 348 -27.83 -7.18 -15.43
C ASP A 348 -27.06 -6.27 -16.39
N LEU A 349 -25.96 -6.77 -16.97
CA LEU A 349 -25.02 -5.95 -17.74
C LEU A 349 -25.55 -5.48 -19.09
N ASP A 350 -26.62 -6.09 -19.61
CA ASP A 350 -27.24 -5.64 -20.86
C ASP A 350 -28.07 -4.36 -20.63
N GLN A 351 -28.64 -4.19 -19.44
CA GLN A 351 -29.46 -3.03 -19.08
C GLN A 351 -28.69 -2.02 -18.22
N ASP A 352 -27.73 -2.49 -17.44
CA ASP A 352 -26.98 -1.72 -16.46
C ASP A 352 -25.46 -1.99 -16.58
N PRO A 353 -24.83 -1.57 -17.69
CA PRO A 353 -23.39 -1.73 -17.89
C PRO A 353 -22.55 -0.89 -16.91
N HIS A 354 -23.14 0.10 -16.23
CA HIS A 354 -22.49 0.91 -15.20
C HIS A 354 -22.63 0.28 -13.80
N GLU A 355 -23.38 -0.82 -13.65
CA GLU A 355 -23.56 -1.52 -12.38
C GLU A 355 -24.08 -0.59 -11.26
N ASP A 356 -25.05 0.26 -11.59
CA ASP A 356 -25.68 1.20 -10.66
C ASP A 356 -26.76 0.55 -9.80
N ASN A 357 -27.44 -0.45 -10.34
CA ASN A 357 -28.65 -1.03 -9.79
C ASN A 357 -28.39 -2.47 -9.33
N ASN A 358 -28.14 -2.64 -8.03
CA ASN A 358 -28.04 -3.97 -7.44
C ASN A 358 -29.43 -4.61 -7.34
N ILE A 359 -29.69 -5.61 -8.17
CA ILE A 359 -30.96 -6.34 -8.25
C ILE A 359 -31.00 -7.64 -7.42
N ALA A 360 -30.02 -7.84 -6.53
CA ALA A 360 -29.90 -9.11 -5.78
C ALA A 360 -31.07 -9.39 -4.84
N ALA A 361 -31.73 -8.35 -4.32
CA ALA A 361 -32.88 -8.51 -3.41
C ALA A 361 -34.14 -8.93 -4.16
N GLU A 362 -34.29 -8.48 -5.40
CA GLU A 362 -35.41 -8.78 -6.30
C GLU A 362 -35.28 -10.18 -6.94
N HIS A 363 -34.06 -10.72 -7.05
CA HIS A 363 -33.79 -12.00 -7.72
C HIS A 363 -32.99 -13.01 -6.85
N PRO A 364 -33.50 -13.42 -5.67
CA PRO A 364 -32.78 -14.30 -4.75
C PRO A 364 -32.54 -15.72 -5.29
N GLU A 365 -33.43 -16.22 -6.17
CA GLU A 365 -33.27 -17.53 -6.81
C GLU A 365 -32.06 -17.54 -7.76
N LEU A 366 -31.91 -16.48 -8.57
CA LEU A 366 -30.77 -16.31 -9.47
C LEU A 366 -29.45 -16.10 -8.71
N VAL A 367 -29.48 -15.37 -7.59
CA VAL A 367 -28.32 -15.27 -6.68
C VAL A 367 -27.89 -16.66 -6.19
N THR A 368 -28.86 -17.49 -5.81
CA THR A 368 -28.61 -18.85 -5.31
C THR A 368 -28.00 -19.72 -6.41
N GLU A 369 -28.59 -19.72 -7.61
CA GLU A 369 -28.11 -20.48 -8.77
C GLU A 369 -26.66 -20.13 -9.13
N LEU A 370 -26.33 -18.84 -9.23
CA LEU A 370 -24.98 -18.38 -9.55
C LEU A 370 -23.98 -18.70 -8.43
N TYR A 371 -24.40 -18.58 -7.17
CA TYR A 371 -23.57 -18.95 -6.02
C TYR A 371 -23.28 -20.45 -5.99
N GLU A 372 -24.27 -21.30 -6.24
CA GLU A 372 -24.11 -22.75 -6.32
C GLU A 372 -23.23 -23.15 -7.51
N THR A 373 -23.37 -22.49 -8.66
CA THR A 373 -22.50 -22.67 -9.83
C THR A 373 -21.05 -22.35 -9.48
N PHE A 374 -20.81 -21.21 -8.80
CA PHE A 374 -19.48 -20.86 -8.29
C PHE A 374 -18.93 -21.97 -7.38
N LEU A 375 -19.71 -22.43 -6.40
CA LEU A 375 -19.27 -23.48 -5.47
C LEU A 375 -18.97 -24.80 -6.18
N SER A 376 -19.78 -25.16 -7.19
CA SER A 376 -19.61 -26.35 -8.00
C SER A 376 -18.28 -26.32 -8.76
N GLN A 377 -17.99 -25.23 -9.48
CA GLN A 377 -16.72 -25.09 -10.23
C GLN A 377 -15.50 -25.13 -9.30
N ILE A 378 -15.57 -24.48 -8.13
CA ILE A 378 -14.53 -24.60 -7.11
C ILE A 378 -14.40 -26.03 -6.57
N ALA A 379 -15.50 -26.73 -6.37
CA ALA A 379 -15.51 -28.12 -5.90
C ALA A 379 -14.95 -29.11 -6.94
N GLN A 380 -15.11 -28.80 -8.23
CA GLN A 380 -14.51 -29.55 -9.34
C GLN A 380 -13.04 -29.21 -9.59
N GLY A 381 -12.59 -28.05 -9.10
CA GLY A 381 -11.24 -27.54 -9.35
C GLY A 381 -11.05 -27.02 -10.77
N ARG A 382 -12.15 -26.77 -11.49
CA ARG A 382 -12.19 -26.35 -12.89
C ARG A 382 -13.56 -25.76 -13.25
N SER A 383 -13.59 -24.95 -14.31
CA SER A 383 -14.80 -24.38 -14.90
C SER A 383 -15.20 -25.00 -16.23
N THR A 384 -14.37 -25.88 -16.81
CA THR A 384 -14.68 -26.67 -18.00
C THR A 384 -15.18 -28.06 -17.65
N ASP A 385 -15.71 -28.76 -18.65
CA ASP A 385 -15.93 -30.21 -18.57
C ASP A 385 -14.61 -30.97 -18.36
N GLY A 386 -14.71 -32.15 -17.74
CA GLY A 386 -13.59 -33.04 -17.50
C GLY A 386 -13.62 -33.68 -16.11
N PRO A 387 -12.67 -34.57 -15.81
CA PRO A 387 -12.56 -35.17 -14.49
C PRO A 387 -12.28 -34.10 -13.43
N LYS A 388 -12.80 -34.35 -12.23
CA LYS A 388 -12.53 -33.54 -11.04
C LYS A 388 -11.03 -33.47 -10.76
N LEU A 389 -10.51 -32.27 -10.57
CA LEU A 389 -9.11 -32.03 -10.25
C LEU A 389 -8.89 -31.92 -8.73
N PRO A 390 -7.70 -32.27 -8.22
CA PRO A 390 -7.34 -32.06 -6.82
C PRO A 390 -7.47 -30.57 -6.47
N GLN A 391 -8.20 -30.26 -5.40
CA GLN A 391 -8.33 -28.87 -4.97
C GLN A 391 -6.97 -28.31 -4.56
N ARG A 392 -6.60 -27.18 -5.17
CA ARG A 392 -5.60 -26.27 -4.59
C ARG A 392 -6.25 -25.65 -3.35
N ALA A 393 -5.65 -25.81 -2.17
CA ALA A 393 -6.27 -25.50 -0.89
C ALA A 393 -6.91 -24.09 -0.81
N ASN A 394 -8.05 -23.98 -0.11
CA ASN A 394 -8.64 -22.75 0.46
C ASN A 394 -9.22 -21.67 -0.48
N VAL A 395 -9.78 -22.03 -1.66
CA VAL A 395 -10.61 -21.06 -2.43
C VAL A 395 -11.96 -20.87 -1.73
N LYS A 396 -12.38 -19.61 -1.58
CA LYS A 396 -13.24 -19.18 -0.47
C LYS A 396 -14.25 -18.12 -0.91
N ALA A 397 -15.33 -18.44 -1.64
CA ALA A 397 -16.36 -17.49 -2.15
C ALA A 397 -16.12 -15.99 -1.80
N PHE A 398 -16.35 -15.63 -0.53
CA PHE A 398 -16.01 -14.35 0.08
C PHE A 398 -14.53 -14.24 0.55
N MET A 399 -13.69 -13.48 -0.18
CA MET A 399 -12.24 -13.36 0.09
C MET A 399 -11.87 -12.64 1.39
N SER A 400 -12.55 -11.55 1.71
CA SER A 400 -12.13 -10.60 2.76
C SER A 400 -13.30 -10.22 3.68
N VAL A 401 -14.03 -11.21 4.18
CA VAL A 401 -15.11 -10.96 5.16
C VAL A 401 -14.49 -10.37 6.43
N PRO A 402 -14.79 -9.11 6.79
CA PRO A 402 -14.20 -8.51 7.99
C PRO A 402 -14.68 -9.24 9.24
N ALA A 403 -13.81 -9.37 10.25
CA ALA A 403 -14.16 -10.07 11.50
C ALA A 403 -15.40 -9.50 12.22
N LEU A 404 -15.74 -8.23 11.97
CA LEU A 404 -16.95 -7.58 12.49
C LEU A 404 -18.24 -8.27 12.04
N ILE A 405 -18.25 -8.96 10.88
CA ILE A 405 -19.43 -9.65 10.35
C ILE A 405 -19.84 -10.81 11.25
N TRP A 406 -18.87 -11.58 11.76
CA TRP A 406 -19.12 -12.77 12.57
C TRP A 406 -19.31 -12.50 14.06
N LYS A 407 -18.93 -11.30 14.51
CA LYS A 407 -19.04 -10.88 15.92
C LYS A 407 -20.28 -10.04 16.20
N GLY A 408 -21.09 -9.76 15.17
CA GLY A 408 -22.18 -8.81 15.20
C GLY A 408 -21.70 -7.35 15.24
N THR A 409 -22.63 -6.41 15.08
CA THR A 409 -22.36 -4.96 15.18
C THR A 409 -22.05 -4.51 16.61
N ALA A 410 -21.45 -5.35 17.45
CA ALA A 410 -20.77 -4.88 18.64
C ALA A 410 -19.50 -4.11 18.21
N ASP A 411 -19.74 -2.86 17.79
CA ASP A 411 -18.92 -1.66 17.96
C ASP A 411 -17.52 -1.59 17.36
N ALA A 412 -17.02 -2.56 16.61
CA ALA A 412 -15.58 -2.58 16.32
C ALA A 412 -15.00 -1.35 15.54
N ASP A 413 -15.78 -0.67 14.70
CA ASP A 413 -15.28 0.46 13.89
C ASP A 413 -16.33 1.53 13.49
N ALA A 414 -17.64 1.25 13.55
CA ALA A 414 -18.67 2.26 13.28
C ALA A 414 -18.75 3.33 14.37
N ALA A 415 -18.12 3.05 15.51
CA ALA A 415 -17.99 3.94 16.65
C ALA A 415 -16.88 5.00 16.44
N ILE A 416 -16.01 4.84 15.44
CA ILE A 416 -14.91 5.79 15.24
C ILE A 416 -15.42 7.06 14.59
N GLN A 417 -15.11 8.20 15.20
CA GLN A 417 -15.43 9.51 14.64
C GLN A 417 -14.31 10.50 14.94
N CYS A 418 -13.71 11.07 13.90
CA CYS A 418 -12.92 12.29 13.99
C CYS A 418 -13.84 13.49 13.77
N THR A 419 -13.76 14.49 14.63
CA THR A 419 -14.53 15.74 14.51
C THR A 419 -13.60 16.92 14.72
N GLU A 420 -13.59 17.82 13.75
CA GLU A 420 -12.87 19.08 13.84
C GLU A 420 -13.72 20.14 14.56
N THR A 421 -13.12 20.85 15.51
CA THR A 421 -13.67 22.06 16.14
C THR A 421 -12.82 23.26 15.75
N SER A 422 -13.04 24.46 16.30
CA SER A 422 -12.10 25.59 16.12
C SER A 422 -10.70 25.28 16.62
N ASP A 423 -10.60 24.57 17.75
CA ASP A 423 -9.38 24.47 18.56
C ASP A 423 -8.67 23.13 18.43
N GLU A 424 -9.36 22.08 18.01
CA GLU A 424 -8.83 20.73 18.02
C GLU A 424 -9.51 19.79 17.01
N ILE A 425 -8.92 18.62 16.81
CA ILE A 425 -9.59 17.47 16.21
C ILE A 425 -9.76 16.41 17.30
N ILE A 426 -10.98 15.97 17.52
CA ILE A 426 -11.33 14.97 18.54
C ILE A 426 -11.57 13.65 17.83
N ALA A 427 -10.78 12.63 18.14
CA ALA A 427 -11.01 11.27 17.70
C ALA A 427 -11.69 10.48 18.81
N LYS A 428 -12.86 9.91 18.50
CA LYS A 428 -13.64 9.08 19.42
C LYS A 428 -13.79 7.65 18.91
N TYR A 429 -14.08 6.75 19.84
CA TYR A 429 -14.57 5.41 19.63
C TYR A 429 -15.83 5.25 20.49
N GLY A 430 -16.99 5.33 19.86
CA GLY A 430 -18.28 5.46 20.51
C GLY A 430 -18.39 6.82 21.16
N ASP A 431 -18.76 6.85 22.43
CA ASP A 431 -18.74 8.04 23.27
C ASP A 431 -17.35 8.35 23.85
N LYS A 432 -16.41 7.40 23.78
CA LYS A 432 -15.10 7.49 24.40
C LYS A 432 -14.13 8.27 23.54
N THR A 433 -13.38 9.18 24.16
CA THR A 433 -12.26 9.86 23.47
C THR A 433 -11.09 8.90 23.36
N VAL A 434 -10.51 8.76 22.16
CA VAL A 434 -9.26 8.05 21.92
C VAL A 434 -8.09 9.04 22.06
N LEU A 435 -8.17 10.15 21.33
CA LEU A 435 -7.17 11.20 21.35
C LEU A 435 -7.75 12.55 20.94
N ARG A 436 -7.03 13.63 21.25
CA ARG A 436 -7.29 14.98 20.73
C ARG A 436 -6.03 15.59 20.13
N TYR A 437 -6.13 16.14 18.93
CA TYR A 437 -5.06 16.90 18.29
C TYR A 437 -5.29 18.39 18.51
N LYS A 438 -4.30 19.11 19.06
CA LYS A 438 -4.40 20.52 19.40
C LYS A 438 -4.01 21.41 18.22
N LYS A 439 -4.97 22.13 17.65
CA LYS A 439 -4.78 23.06 16.53
C LYS A 439 -4.42 24.45 17.03
N SER A 440 -5.14 24.94 18.03
CA SER A 440 -4.88 26.24 18.65
C SER A 440 -3.77 26.15 19.69
N ILE A 441 -3.15 27.29 19.96
CA ILE A 441 -2.10 27.41 20.97
C ILE A 441 -2.69 27.08 22.34
N GLN A 442 -2.13 26.05 22.97
CA GLN A 442 -2.39 25.73 24.37
C GLN A 442 -1.49 26.60 25.23
N ILE A 443 -2.11 27.34 26.15
CA ILE A 443 -1.43 28.27 27.05
C ILE A 443 -0.85 27.50 28.23
N ALA A 444 0.41 27.76 28.54
CA ALA A 444 1.09 27.18 29.68
C ALA A 444 0.33 27.49 30.98
N PRO A 445 0.15 26.51 31.89
CA PRO A 445 -0.50 26.73 33.17
C PRO A 445 0.18 27.80 34.02
N LEU A 446 -0.57 28.39 34.96
CA LEU A 446 -0.04 29.39 35.91
C LEU A 446 1.22 28.86 36.63
N GLY A 447 2.31 29.62 36.57
CA GLY A 447 3.62 29.24 37.13
C GLY A 447 4.59 28.60 36.14
N ILE A 448 4.13 28.29 34.91
CA ILE A 448 4.97 27.88 33.79
C ILE A 448 5.05 29.05 32.80
N SER A 449 6.26 29.33 32.29
CA SER A 449 6.49 30.44 31.35
C SER A 449 5.71 30.23 30.04
N SER A 450 5.13 31.30 29.51
CA SER A 450 4.45 31.31 28.20
C SER A 450 5.36 30.98 27.01
N VAL A 451 6.69 30.91 27.21
CA VAL A 451 7.60 30.38 26.18
C VAL A 451 7.25 28.95 25.78
N TYR A 452 6.57 28.19 26.66
CA TYR A 452 6.13 26.83 26.40
C TYR A 452 4.76 26.73 25.73
N ASP A 453 4.07 27.86 25.48
CA ASP A 453 2.82 27.87 24.72
C ASP A 453 3.01 27.18 23.36
N ARG A 454 2.11 26.27 23.00
CA ARG A 454 2.32 25.39 21.83
C ARG A 454 1.02 24.94 21.17
N SER A 455 1.06 24.75 19.85
CA SER A 455 0.07 23.99 19.08
C SER A 455 0.73 22.84 18.32
N GLY A 456 -0.06 21.98 17.67
CA GLY A 456 0.48 20.97 16.77
C GLY A 456 1.01 19.72 17.46
N TYR A 457 0.26 19.20 18.43
CA TYR A 457 0.59 17.97 19.16
C TYR A 457 -0.70 17.22 19.57
N ILE A 458 -0.59 15.96 19.95
CA ILE A 458 -1.74 15.15 20.38
C ILE A 458 -1.75 15.03 21.90
N HIS A 459 -2.80 15.55 22.53
CA HIS A 459 -3.07 15.48 23.97
C HIS A 459 -4.55 15.79 24.26
N PRO A 460 -5.22 15.07 25.17
CA PRO A 460 -4.78 13.82 25.80
C PRO A 460 -4.91 12.63 24.83
N VAL A 461 -4.15 11.57 25.10
CA VAL A 461 -4.44 10.21 24.65
C VAL A 461 -5.00 9.43 25.82
N VAL A 462 -6.10 8.70 25.60
CA VAL A 462 -6.92 8.11 26.66
C VAL A 462 -7.14 6.62 26.41
N THR A 463 -7.13 5.81 27.46
CA THR A 463 -7.45 4.39 27.41
C THR A 463 -8.95 4.14 27.17
N PRO A 464 -9.34 2.93 26.74
CA PRO A 464 -10.73 2.49 26.69
C PRO A 464 -11.51 2.64 28.02
N GLY A 465 -10.84 2.59 29.16
CA GLY A 465 -11.39 2.83 30.49
C GLY A 465 -11.45 4.30 30.90
N GLY A 466 -10.99 5.23 30.06
CA GLY A 466 -11.04 6.67 30.31
C GLY A 466 -9.82 7.23 31.05
N ILE A 467 -8.71 6.49 31.13
CA ILE A 467 -7.48 6.92 31.81
C ILE A 467 -6.57 7.66 30.82
N GLU A 468 -6.14 8.86 31.17
CA GLU A 468 -5.18 9.62 30.36
C GLU A 468 -3.77 9.03 30.50
N VAL A 469 -3.10 8.72 29.38
CA VAL A 469 -1.75 8.10 29.39
C VAL A 469 -0.63 9.05 29.03
N THR A 470 -0.95 10.21 28.46
CA THR A 470 0.03 11.25 28.09
C THR A 470 0.01 12.40 29.08
N GLY A 471 1.15 13.03 29.33
CA GLY A 471 1.25 14.24 30.16
C GLY A 471 1.57 15.47 29.31
N ASP A 472 1.15 16.63 29.76
CA ASP A 472 1.44 17.91 29.14
C ASP A 472 1.89 18.93 30.19
N PHE A 473 2.71 19.90 29.78
CA PHE A 473 3.29 20.94 30.64
C PHE A 473 3.84 20.40 31.98
N ALA A 474 4.57 19.27 31.95
CA ALA A 474 5.09 18.67 33.16
C ALA A 474 6.01 19.65 33.91
N ALA A 475 5.78 19.86 35.21
CA ALA A 475 6.48 20.88 36.00
C ALA A 475 8.02 20.78 35.94
N ASP A 476 8.56 19.58 35.74
CA ASP A 476 10.00 19.34 35.65
C ASP A 476 10.57 19.57 34.25
N HIS A 477 9.78 19.32 33.19
CA HIS A 477 10.18 19.49 31.79
C HIS A 477 8.99 20.00 30.95
N PRO A 478 8.63 21.30 31.05
CA PRO A 478 7.41 21.83 30.44
C PRO A 478 7.37 21.76 28.91
N HIS A 479 8.52 21.65 28.25
CA HIS A 479 8.63 21.48 26.79
C HIS A 479 8.34 20.06 26.29
N GLN A 480 8.15 19.07 27.18
CA GLN A 480 7.81 17.70 26.80
C GLN A 480 6.29 17.56 26.71
N HIS A 481 5.74 17.74 25.50
CA HIS A 481 4.30 17.76 25.24
C HIS A 481 3.78 16.42 24.72
N ALA A 482 3.08 15.64 25.55
CA ALA A 482 2.32 14.45 25.16
C ALA A 482 2.90 13.70 23.94
N LEU A 483 2.21 13.62 22.79
CA LEU A 483 2.76 13.12 21.53
C LEU A 483 3.14 14.25 20.56
N PHE A 484 4.42 14.30 20.19
CA PHE A 484 4.98 15.35 19.33
C PHE A 484 6.21 14.86 18.56
N ASN A 485 6.55 15.56 17.48
CA ASN A 485 7.74 15.28 16.69
C ASN A 485 8.57 16.55 16.54
N ALA A 486 9.79 16.54 17.07
CA ALA A 486 10.70 17.67 16.99
C ALA A 486 12.16 17.19 17.02
N TRP A 487 13.06 17.99 16.45
CA TRP A 487 14.50 17.74 16.47
C TRP A 487 15.18 18.72 17.43
N THR A 488 16.11 18.23 18.26
CA THR A 488 16.79 19.06 19.27
C THR A 488 18.18 19.52 18.83
N ASN A 489 19.05 18.59 18.40
CA ASN A 489 20.42 18.90 18.03
C ASN A 489 20.54 18.99 16.51
N THR A 490 20.24 20.16 15.94
CA THR A 490 20.29 20.37 14.49
C THR A 490 21.18 21.52 14.08
N THR A 491 21.67 21.45 12.84
CA THR A 491 22.41 22.53 12.18
C THR A 491 21.65 22.94 10.93
N PHE A 492 21.28 24.22 10.84
CA PHE A 492 20.61 24.82 9.69
C PHE A 492 21.38 26.07 9.26
N ASP A 493 21.84 26.09 8.01
CA ASP A 493 22.63 27.20 7.47
C ASP A 493 23.85 27.59 8.33
N GLY A 494 24.57 26.57 8.82
CA GLY A 494 25.74 26.73 9.69
C GLY A 494 25.42 27.12 11.15
N ARG A 495 24.15 27.34 11.50
CA ARG A 495 23.70 27.71 12.85
C ARG A 495 23.11 26.52 13.58
N PHE A 496 23.32 26.49 14.90
CA PHE A 496 22.63 25.55 15.77
C PHE A 496 21.16 25.94 15.92
N VAL A 497 20.25 24.99 15.71
CA VAL A 497 18.80 25.15 15.88
C VAL A 497 18.25 24.00 16.73
N ASP A 498 17.34 24.33 17.64
CA ASP A 498 16.64 23.38 18.50
C ASP A 498 15.13 23.63 18.42
N PHE A 499 14.41 22.74 17.73
CA PHE A 499 12.95 22.78 17.58
C PHE A 499 12.21 22.13 18.78
N TRP A 500 12.96 21.52 19.70
CA TRP A 500 12.45 20.77 20.83
C TRP A 500 12.35 21.64 22.09
N ASN A 501 13.43 22.34 22.42
CA ASN A 501 13.54 23.13 23.65
C ASN A 501 13.09 24.57 23.44
N GLN A 502 11.78 24.81 23.61
CA GLN A 502 11.17 26.14 23.43
C GLN A 502 11.82 27.25 24.27
N LYS A 503 12.34 26.94 25.47
CA LYS A 503 13.01 27.93 26.33
C LYS A 503 14.27 28.51 25.68
N ALA A 504 14.94 27.74 24.82
CA ALA A 504 16.11 28.23 24.10
C ALA A 504 15.75 29.26 23.03
N GLN A 505 14.47 29.29 22.60
CA GLN A 505 13.95 30.17 21.55
C GLN A 505 14.76 30.10 20.24
N LEU A 506 15.31 28.92 19.91
CA LEU A 506 16.10 28.70 18.70
C LEU A 506 15.25 28.19 17.53
N GLY A 507 14.24 27.38 17.82
CA GLY A 507 13.28 26.87 16.86
C GLY A 507 11.94 26.61 17.50
N ARG A 508 10.91 26.43 16.67
CA ARG A 508 9.55 26.05 17.10
C ARG A 508 8.90 25.10 16.11
N VAL A 509 7.94 24.32 16.61
CA VAL A 509 7.00 23.55 15.77
C VAL A 509 5.59 24.01 16.09
N SER A 510 4.81 24.36 15.07
CA SER A 510 3.45 24.87 15.24
C SER A 510 2.48 24.21 14.24
N HIS A 511 1.20 24.18 14.58
CA HIS A 511 0.15 23.81 13.63
C HIS A 511 0.08 24.82 12.48
N LEU A 512 0.03 24.32 11.25
CA LEU A 512 -0.11 25.13 10.04
C LEU A 512 -1.55 25.09 9.51
N GLU A 513 -2.06 23.90 9.16
CA GLU A 513 -3.41 23.74 8.63
C GLU A 513 -3.96 22.33 8.83
N VAL A 514 -5.28 22.20 8.75
CA VAL A 514 -5.96 20.90 8.61
C VAL A 514 -6.18 20.65 7.13
N VAL A 515 -5.67 19.54 6.61
CA VAL A 515 -5.77 19.17 5.20
C VAL A 515 -7.08 18.43 4.94
N ALA A 516 -7.43 17.49 5.80
CA ALA A 516 -8.63 16.68 5.67
C ALA A 516 -9.03 16.06 7.02
N VAL A 517 -10.32 15.93 7.26
CA VAL A 517 -10.89 15.14 8.37
C VAL A 517 -11.95 14.22 7.81
N ASP A 518 -11.65 12.93 7.83
CA ASP A 518 -12.55 11.84 7.48
C ASP A 518 -13.12 11.22 8.76
N ARG A 519 -14.03 10.25 8.63
CA ARG A 519 -14.64 9.57 9.78
C ARG A 519 -13.60 8.97 10.73
N ASP A 520 -12.59 8.26 10.22
CA ASP A 520 -11.61 7.52 11.03
C ASP A 520 -10.16 7.97 10.82
N GLN A 521 -9.96 9.08 10.11
CA GLN A 521 -8.65 9.59 9.77
C GLN A 521 -8.68 11.12 9.76
N PHE A 522 -7.57 11.76 10.09
CA PHE A 522 -7.35 13.15 9.74
C PHE A 522 -5.93 13.37 9.26
N THR A 523 -5.75 14.36 8.39
CA THR A 523 -4.45 14.82 7.92
C THR A 523 -4.27 16.28 8.26
N ILE A 524 -3.15 16.61 8.89
CA ILE A 524 -2.77 17.97 9.29
C ILE A 524 -1.38 18.31 8.77
N LYS A 525 -1.07 19.60 8.78
CA LYS A 525 0.28 20.11 8.61
C LYS A 525 0.77 20.85 9.83
N LEU A 526 2.08 20.75 10.03
CA LEU A 526 2.89 21.40 11.04
C LEU A 526 4.02 22.13 10.31
N LEU A 527 4.51 23.20 10.92
CA LEU A 527 5.64 23.96 10.42
C LEU A 527 6.75 23.97 11.47
N HIS A 528 7.95 23.58 11.06
CA HIS A 528 9.18 23.69 11.86
C HIS A 528 9.92 24.95 11.40
N GLU A 529 10.07 25.92 12.31
CA GLU A 529 10.70 27.21 12.02
C GLU A 529 11.97 27.41 12.85
N ALA A 530 13.03 27.88 12.21
CA ALA A 530 14.21 28.39 12.89
C ALA A 530 13.95 29.85 13.28
N LEU A 531 14.01 30.15 14.58
CA LEU A 531 13.72 31.50 15.10
C LEU A 531 14.93 32.43 15.04
N THR A 532 16.09 31.91 14.67
CA THR A 532 17.38 32.62 14.66
C THR A 532 17.74 33.20 13.29
N GLY A 533 16.80 33.31 12.36
CA GLY A 533 17.03 33.87 11.03
C GLY A 533 17.35 35.36 11.05
N THR A 534 18.15 35.81 10.08
CA THR A 534 18.61 37.20 9.99
C THR A 534 17.47 38.19 9.77
N ASP A 535 16.45 37.77 9.02
CA ASP A 535 15.29 38.59 8.65
C ASP A 535 13.99 38.14 9.36
N GLY A 536 14.12 37.33 10.42
CA GLY A 536 13.01 36.75 11.18
C GLY A 536 12.94 35.22 11.09
N PRO A 537 11.87 34.60 11.60
CA PRO A 537 11.69 33.16 11.57
C PRO A 537 11.71 32.59 10.14
N GLU A 538 12.47 31.51 9.96
CA GLU A 538 12.62 30.82 8.67
C GLU A 538 11.88 29.48 8.69
N SER A 539 11.05 29.22 7.68
CA SER A 539 10.41 27.91 7.49
C SER A 539 11.43 26.87 7.05
N VAL A 540 11.65 25.85 7.86
CA VAL A 540 12.66 24.81 7.60
C VAL A 540 12.02 23.53 7.08
N LEU A 541 11.06 22.98 7.83
CA LEU A 541 10.32 21.78 7.44
C LEU A 541 8.82 22.04 7.44
N GLU A 542 8.13 21.60 6.38
CA GLU A 542 6.69 21.37 6.41
C GLU A 542 6.47 19.89 6.72
N GLU A 543 5.79 19.59 7.82
CA GLU A 543 5.48 18.23 8.24
C GLU A 543 4.00 17.95 8.07
N SER A 544 3.65 16.87 7.38
CA SER A 544 2.27 16.37 7.37
C SER A 544 2.14 15.14 8.25
N TRP A 545 1.09 15.10 9.07
CA TRP A 545 0.68 13.90 9.78
C TRP A 545 -0.64 13.41 9.21
N THR A 546 -0.66 12.16 8.74
CA THR A 546 -1.90 11.41 8.56
C THR A 546 -2.08 10.51 9.77
N VAL A 547 -3.09 10.82 10.60
CA VAL A 547 -3.46 10.07 11.80
C VAL A 547 -4.66 9.21 11.47
N GLN A 548 -4.51 7.90 11.57
CA GLN A 548 -5.57 6.93 11.30
C GLN A 548 -5.97 6.22 12.59
N ILE A 549 -7.20 6.43 13.01
CA ILE A 549 -7.82 5.69 14.11
C ILE A 549 -8.24 4.32 13.58
N ARG A 550 -7.98 3.27 14.36
CA ARG A 550 -8.24 1.87 14.00
C ARG A 550 -9.21 1.24 15.01
N SER A 551 -9.69 0.05 14.67
CA SER A 551 -10.45 -0.82 15.58
C SER A 551 -9.66 -1.15 16.84
N MET A 552 -10.38 -1.53 17.90
CA MET A 552 -9.75 -2.07 19.10
C MET A 552 -9.03 -3.41 18.84
N VAL A 553 -7.91 -3.64 19.54
CA VAL A 553 -7.25 -4.94 19.65
C VAL A 553 -7.26 -5.36 21.12
N ASP A 554 -7.92 -6.46 21.44
CA ASP A 554 -8.04 -6.97 22.83
C ASP A 554 -8.53 -5.88 23.80
N LYS A 555 -9.56 -5.14 23.39
CA LYS A 555 -10.13 -3.97 24.06
C LYS A 555 -9.23 -2.73 24.14
N ALA A 556 -7.99 -2.74 23.66
CA ALA A 556 -7.12 -1.55 23.59
C ALA A 556 -7.43 -0.70 22.34
N PHE A 557 -7.33 0.63 22.44
CA PHE A 557 -7.43 1.51 21.27
C PHE A 557 -6.17 1.46 20.43
N VAL A 558 -6.31 1.55 19.11
CA VAL A 558 -5.19 1.54 18.17
C VAL A 558 -5.28 2.72 17.22
N PHE A 559 -4.17 3.40 17.00
CA PHE A 559 -4.05 4.41 15.95
C PHE A 559 -2.65 4.44 15.35
N ASP A 560 -2.56 4.88 14.09
CA ASP A 560 -1.33 5.02 13.34
C ASP A 560 -1.04 6.49 13.07
N ILE A 561 0.24 6.88 13.05
CA ILE A 561 0.70 8.19 12.58
C ILE A 561 1.72 7.95 11.46
N LEU A 562 1.39 8.46 10.26
CA LEU A 562 2.35 8.66 9.17
C LEU A 562 2.79 10.12 9.20
N SER A 563 4.07 10.35 9.50
CA SER A 563 4.72 11.66 9.42
C SER A 563 5.57 11.75 8.16
N LYS A 564 5.41 12.84 7.42
CA LYS A 564 6.27 13.22 6.28
C LYS A 564 6.79 14.63 6.50
N GLN A 565 8.09 14.77 6.69
CA GLN A 565 8.76 16.06 6.89
C GLN A 565 9.52 16.44 5.63
N THR A 566 9.04 17.45 4.92
CA THR A 566 9.69 17.95 3.71
C THR A 566 10.49 19.20 4.03
N CYS A 567 11.76 19.26 3.64
CA CYS A 567 12.53 20.49 3.76
C CYS A 567 12.05 21.51 2.72
N VAL A 568 11.46 22.60 3.19
CA VAL A 568 10.93 23.70 2.36
C VAL A 568 11.92 24.87 2.26
N ALA A 569 12.99 24.85 3.06
CA ALA A 569 14.08 25.80 2.98
C ALA A 569 15.00 25.55 1.78
N LYS A 570 15.81 26.56 1.43
CA LYS A 570 16.85 26.47 0.39
C LYS A 570 18.12 25.77 0.85
N SER A 571 18.37 25.75 2.16
CA SER A 571 19.52 25.09 2.78
C SER A 571 19.07 23.77 3.43
N PRO A 572 19.91 22.72 3.44
CA PRO A 572 19.57 21.47 4.09
C PRO A 572 19.46 21.64 5.61
N LEU A 573 18.56 20.89 6.23
CA LEU A 573 18.56 20.69 7.67
C LEU A 573 19.44 19.49 8.01
N THR A 574 20.48 19.70 8.82
CA THR A 574 21.32 18.62 9.35
C THR A 574 20.84 18.22 10.73
N ILE A 575 20.51 16.94 10.90
CA ILE A 575 20.19 16.33 12.18
C ILE A 575 21.50 15.73 12.69
N ASN A 576 22.10 16.39 13.67
CA ASN A 576 23.42 16.01 14.18
C ASN A 576 23.34 14.70 14.98
N GLU A 577 24.45 13.96 15.06
CA GLU A 577 24.54 12.81 15.96
C GLU A 577 24.25 13.24 17.40
N TYR A 578 23.28 12.56 18.02
CA TYR A 578 22.84 12.90 19.37
C TYR A 578 22.09 11.74 20.03
N HIS A 579 21.72 11.90 21.30
CA HIS A 579 21.15 10.81 22.09
C HIS A 579 19.61 10.78 22.13
N TYR A 580 18.92 11.78 21.59
CA TYR A 580 17.44 11.81 21.43
C TYR A 580 16.97 12.84 20.39
N GLY A 581 15.72 12.71 19.96
CA GLY A 581 15.00 13.61 19.04
C GLY A 581 14.16 12.80 18.04
N GLY A 582 13.10 13.39 17.51
CA GLY A 582 12.13 12.73 16.63
C GLY A 582 10.76 12.55 17.27
N MET A 583 10.03 11.51 16.88
CA MET A 583 8.69 11.22 17.41
C MET A 583 8.79 10.77 18.87
N GLY A 584 8.28 11.60 19.77
CA GLY A 584 8.36 11.41 21.21
C GLY A 584 7.01 11.35 21.90
N ILE A 585 7.02 10.73 23.08
CA ILE A 585 5.92 10.68 24.03
C ILE A 585 6.37 11.15 25.41
N ARG A 586 5.61 12.05 26.02
CA ARG A 586 5.60 12.30 27.46
C ARG A 586 4.39 11.59 28.07
N GLY A 587 4.66 10.67 29.00
CA GLY A 587 3.64 9.96 29.75
C GLY A 587 2.96 10.82 30.83
N ASN A 588 1.84 10.34 31.36
CA ASN A 588 0.98 11.07 32.32
C ASN A 588 1.77 11.74 33.45
N ASN A 589 1.36 12.94 33.87
CA ASN A 589 2.04 13.71 34.91
C ASN A 589 2.10 13.00 36.28
N GLN A 590 1.15 12.10 36.59
CA GLN A 590 1.20 11.26 37.80
C GLN A 590 2.34 10.23 37.80
N TRP A 591 2.86 9.89 36.62
CA TRP A 591 4.01 8.97 36.47
C TRP A 591 5.33 9.62 36.88
N PHE A 592 5.33 10.93 37.14
CA PHE A 592 6.47 11.65 37.67
C PHE A 592 6.35 11.84 39.19
N SER A 593 7.45 11.60 39.90
CA SER A 593 7.69 12.07 41.26
C SER A 593 9.18 12.37 41.44
N GLN A 594 9.49 13.28 42.36
CA GLN A 594 10.87 13.58 42.71
C GLN A 594 11.54 12.37 43.38
N GLU A 595 10.84 11.72 44.31
CA GLU A 595 11.28 10.47 44.93
C GLU A 595 11.59 9.37 43.91
N GLY A 596 10.71 9.14 42.93
CA GLY A 596 10.93 8.17 41.87
C GLY A 596 12.11 8.52 40.97
N THR A 597 12.31 9.82 40.69
CA THR A 597 13.48 10.31 39.96
C THR A 597 14.78 10.00 40.71
N ASP A 598 14.80 10.26 42.02
CA ASP A 598 15.98 10.05 42.86
C ASP A 598 16.27 8.56 43.06
N ALA A 599 15.22 7.75 43.21
CA ALA A 599 15.33 6.29 43.24
C ALA A 599 15.91 5.72 41.93
N LEU A 600 15.46 6.21 40.77
CA LEU A 600 15.99 5.77 39.46
C LEU A 600 17.47 6.14 39.28
N LYS A 601 17.89 7.34 39.72
CA LYS A 601 19.30 7.74 39.69
C LYS A 601 20.16 6.91 40.65
N ALA A 602 19.66 6.65 41.86
CA ALA A 602 20.35 5.81 42.82
C ALA A 602 20.52 4.38 42.29
N TYR A 603 19.46 3.84 41.67
CA TYR A 603 19.48 2.54 41.01
C TYR A 603 20.50 2.48 39.87
N GLU A 604 20.52 3.47 38.97
CA GLU A 604 21.50 3.54 37.88
C GLU A 604 22.94 3.46 38.41
N LYS A 605 23.25 4.20 39.48
CA LYS A 605 24.55 4.17 40.13
C LYS A 605 24.90 2.82 40.73
N GLN A 606 23.93 2.13 41.33
CA GLN A 606 24.12 0.77 41.90
C GLN A 606 24.32 -0.26 40.79
N ARG A 607 23.50 -0.20 39.74
CA ARG A 607 23.54 -1.11 38.60
C ARG A 607 24.86 -1.03 37.83
N ASN A 608 25.46 0.15 37.73
CA ASN A 608 26.79 0.33 37.14
C ASN A 608 27.90 -0.41 37.92
N ARG A 609 27.63 -0.85 39.16
CA ARG A 609 28.56 -1.67 39.97
C ARG A 609 28.17 -3.15 39.96
N ASP A 610 26.87 -3.44 39.89
CA ASP A 610 26.33 -4.80 39.88
C ASP A 610 25.09 -4.89 38.98
N ALA A 611 25.25 -5.59 37.85
CA ALA A 611 24.18 -5.78 36.86
C ALA A 611 22.99 -6.60 37.38
N SER A 612 23.13 -7.33 38.50
CA SER A 612 22.05 -8.12 39.12
C SER A 612 21.08 -7.30 39.98
N THR A 613 21.38 -6.02 40.21
CA THR A 613 20.55 -5.13 41.06
C THR A 613 19.09 -5.09 40.55
N PRO A 614 18.09 -5.45 41.38
CA PRO A 614 16.69 -5.47 40.97
C PRO A 614 16.15 -4.05 40.75
N PHE A 615 15.35 -3.87 39.69
CA PHE A 615 14.75 -2.57 39.39
C PHE A 615 13.87 -2.09 40.56
N PRO A 616 13.82 -0.78 40.87
CA PRO A 616 13.00 -0.30 41.97
C PRO A 616 11.52 -0.65 41.77
N PRO A 617 10.77 -0.88 42.85
CA PRO A 617 9.34 -1.15 42.79
C PRO A 617 8.54 -0.09 42.01
N LEU A 618 7.48 -0.51 41.32
CA LEU A 618 6.71 0.35 40.42
C LEU A 618 5.90 1.43 41.15
N ASP A 619 5.50 1.19 42.39
CA ASP A 619 4.92 2.18 43.30
C ASP A 619 5.89 3.34 43.60
N VAL A 620 7.20 3.05 43.64
CA VAL A 620 8.25 4.08 43.79
C VAL A 620 8.50 4.81 42.48
N THR A 621 8.72 4.08 41.37
CA THR A 621 9.05 4.72 40.08
C THR A 621 7.85 5.31 39.36
N ARG A 622 6.63 4.90 39.73
CA ARG A 622 5.31 5.26 39.17
C ARG A 622 5.06 4.89 37.71
N HIS A 623 6.11 4.50 36.98
CA HIS A 623 6.06 4.05 35.59
C HIS A 623 7.21 3.12 35.24
N ARG A 624 7.07 2.43 34.11
CA ARG A 624 8.07 1.50 33.56
C ARG A 624 8.09 1.56 32.03
N PHE A 625 9.20 1.08 31.48
CA PHE A 625 9.35 0.78 30.07
C PHE A 625 9.62 -0.71 29.90
N VAL A 626 9.04 -1.31 28.87
CA VAL A 626 9.34 -2.69 28.46
C VAL A 626 9.50 -2.74 26.94
N THR A 627 10.71 -3.06 26.47
CA THR A 627 10.94 -3.30 25.04
C THR A 627 10.40 -4.66 24.61
N ARG A 628 10.31 -4.88 23.30
CA ARG A 628 10.01 -6.21 22.73
C ARG A 628 10.85 -7.32 23.33
N GLU A 629 12.14 -7.12 23.55
CA GLU A 629 13.07 -8.12 24.08
C GLU A 629 12.92 -8.33 25.60
N GLY A 630 12.04 -7.57 26.26
CA GLY A 630 11.88 -7.57 27.72
C GLY A 630 12.87 -6.68 28.46
N LYS A 631 13.63 -5.84 27.74
CA LYS A 631 14.57 -4.90 28.36
C LYS A 631 13.80 -3.76 29.03
N ARG A 632 14.29 -3.31 30.18
CA ARG A 632 13.76 -2.16 30.92
C ARG A 632 14.63 -0.93 30.68
N ARG A 633 14.20 0.23 31.20
CA ARG A 633 14.78 1.58 31.02
C ARG A 633 16.27 1.63 30.64
N PHE A 634 17.17 1.19 31.50
CA PHE A 634 18.62 1.36 31.27
C PHE A 634 19.16 0.43 30.17
N ASP A 635 18.79 -0.86 30.18
CA ASP A 635 19.22 -1.81 29.14
C ASP A 635 18.54 -1.59 27.78
N GLY A 636 17.33 -1.04 27.83
CA GLY A 636 16.52 -0.75 26.66
C GLY A 636 16.87 0.60 26.05
N ASN A 637 17.49 1.52 26.79
CA ASN A 637 17.93 2.79 26.22
C ASN A 637 18.95 2.55 25.10
N HIS A 638 18.71 3.20 23.96
CA HIS A 638 19.42 3.07 22.70
C HIS A 638 19.39 1.67 22.07
N SER A 639 18.61 0.74 22.63
CA SER A 639 18.36 -0.55 21.98
C SER A 639 17.53 -0.38 20.70
N ARG A 640 17.61 -1.38 19.81
CA ARG A 640 16.93 -1.40 18.50
C ARG A 640 15.58 -2.12 18.60
N ALA A 641 14.71 -1.62 19.48
CA ALA A 641 13.42 -2.27 19.78
C ALA A 641 12.37 -1.97 18.70
N GLN A 642 11.65 -3.01 18.24
CA GLN A 642 10.57 -2.85 17.27
C GLN A 642 9.34 -2.17 17.86
N TRP A 643 9.07 -2.44 19.14
CA TRP A 643 8.05 -1.79 19.94
C TRP A 643 8.51 -1.63 21.39
N VAL A 644 7.97 -0.62 22.06
CA VAL A 644 8.20 -0.32 23.48
C VAL A 644 6.86 0.00 24.13
N ASP A 645 6.58 -0.65 25.25
CA ASP A 645 5.47 -0.29 26.14
C ASP A 645 5.92 0.71 27.20
N LEU A 646 5.20 1.82 27.32
CA LEU A 646 5.29 2.78 28.43
C LEU A 646 3.99 2.72 29.23
N SER A 647 4.08 2.28 30.48
CA SER A 647 2.93 2.08 31.38
C SER A 647 3.22 2.54 32.80
N GLY A 648 2.19 2.95 33.53
CA GLY A 648 2.30 3.44 34.91
C GLY A 648 0.96 3.59 35.61
N LEU A 649 1.00 3.99 36.88
CA LEU A 649 -0.20 4.16 37.71
C LEU A 649 -0.79 5.57 37.55
N VAL A 650 -2.09 5.65 37.28
CA VAL A 650 -2.90 6.87 37.32
C VAL A 650 -4.07 6.61 38.26
N ASP A 651 -4.18 7.39 39.33
CA ASP A 651 -5.16 7.18 40.41
C ASP A 651 -5.19 5.73 40.94
N GLY A 652 -4.00 5.13 41.06
CA GLY A 652 -3.81 3.75 41.52
C GLY A 652 -4.16 2.66 40.50
N LYS A 653 -4.60 3.02 39.28
CA LYS A 653 -4.90 2.08 38.19
C LYS A 653 -3.78 2.06 37.17
N MET A 654 -3.42 0.86 36.71
CA MET A 654 -2.43 0.69 35.66
C MET A 654 -3.01 1.10 34.30
N ALA A 655 -2.26 1.84 33.51
CA ALA A 655 -2.59 2.20 32.13
C ALA A 655 -1.29 2.39 31.33
N GLY A 656 -1.36 2.25 30.00
CA GLY A 656 -0.18 2.38 29.17
C GLY A 656 -0.45 2.62 27.69
N ILE A 657 0.66 2.81 26.99
CA ILE A 657 0.70 3.03 25.55
C ILE A 657 1.96 2.36 24.98
N ALA A 658 1.73 1.36 24.15
CA ALA A 658 2.78 0.72 23.38
C ALA A 658 2.98 1.44 22.05
N VAL A 659 4.22 1.80 21.74
CA VAL A 659 4.61 2.48 20.50
C VAL A 659 5.45 1.55 19.64
N MET A 660 5.18 1.54 18.34
CA MET A 660 5.78 0.61 17.37
C MET A 660 6.32 1.37 16.17
N ALA A 661 7.52 1.03 15.70
CA ALA A 661 8.08 1.58 14.46
C ALA A 661 7.81 0.64 13.28
N HIS A 662 7.49 1.23 12.12
CA HIS A 662 7.31 0.46 10.89
C HIS A 662 8.68 0.06 10.28
N PRO A 663 8.81 -1.13 9.66
CA PRO A 663 10.04 -1.58 9.02
C PRO A 663 10.62 -0.66 7.93
N THR A 664 9.79 0.20 7.36
CA THR A 664 10.20 1.17 6.32
C THR A 664 10.79 2.46 6.88
N ASN A 665 10.82 2.64 8.20
CA ASN A 665 11.40 3.85 8.80
C ASN A 665 12.91 3.89 8.54
N PHE A 666 13.45 5.07 8.27
CA PHE A 666 14.89 5.25 8.14
C PHE A 666 15.64 4.71 9.37
N ARG A 667 16.67 3.88 9.13
CA ARG A 667 17.46 3.16 10.15
C ARG A 667 16.66 2.20 11.03
N TYR A 668 15.59 1.59 10.50
CA TYR A 668 14.82 0.57 11.22
C TYR A 668 15.64 -0.66 11.65
N PRO A 669 15.33 -1.30 12.81
CA PRO A 669 14.57 -0.72 13.92
C PRO A 669 15.29 0.52 14.44
N GLN A 670 14.62 1.63 14.72
CA GLN A 670 15.35 2.84 15.16
C GLN A 670 15.83 2.65 16.62
N PRO A 671 17.01 3.20 17.02
CA PRO A 671 17.37 3.28 18.43
C PRO A 671 16.27 4.00 19.21
N VAL A 672 15.98 3.56 20.42
CA VAL A 672 14.98 4.21 21.29
C VAL A 672 15.64 5.01 22.39
N ARG A 673 15.09 6.16 22.77
CA ARG A 673 15.42 6.84 24.02
C ARG A 673 14.43 6.38 25.08
N LEU A 674 14.88 5.61 26.06
CA LEU A 674 14.14 5.39 27.30
C LEU A 674 14.73 6.35 28.33
N HIS A 675 14.04 7.45 28.65
CA HIS A 675 14.67 8.50 29.46
C HIS A 675 15.17 7.93 30.80
N PRO A 676 16.38 8.28 31.30
CA PRO A 676 16.94 7.67 32.51
C PRO A 676 16.10 7.86 33.79
N SER A 677 15.31 8.93 33.85
CA SER A 677 14.57 9.27 35.08
C SER A 677 13.14 9.80 34.87
N LYS A 678 12.71 9.98 33.61
CA LYS A 678 11.43 10.64 33.29
C LYS A 678 10.49 9.69 32.54
N PRO A 679 9.17 9.90 32.59
CA PRO A 679 8.21 9.17 31.76
C PRO A 679 8.25 9.71 30.32
N TYR A 680 9.42 9.62 29.67
CA TYR A 680 9.64 10.14 28.34
C TYR A 680 10.31 9.09 27.44
N PHE A 681 9.77 8.94 26.24
CA PHE A 681 10.26 8.03 25.21
C PHE A 681 10.32 8.71 23.85
N CYS A 682 11.31 8.37 23.01
CA CYS A 682 11.26 8.68 21.58
C CYS A 682 12.04 7.66 20.74
N TYR A 683 11.74 7.59 19.45
CA TYR A 683 12.61 6.94 18.47
C TYR A 683 13.67 7.94 18.00
N ALA A 684 14.95 7.58 18.15
CA ALA A 684 16.12 8.45 18.00
C ALA A 684 17.08 7.92 16.91
N PRO A 685 16.73 8.04 15.62
CA PRO A 685 17.55 7.53 14.51
C PRO A 685 18.95 8.15 14.44
N MET A 686 19.13 9.37 14.94
CA MET A 686 20.41 10.10 14.96
C MET A 686 21.48 9.49 15.88
N VAL A 687 21.11 8.56 16.77
CA VAL A 687 22.08 7.84 17.62
C VAL A 687 23.08 7.04 16.78
N LEU A 688 22.74 6.72 15.52
CA LEU A 688 23.63 5.99 14.60
C LEU A 688 24.42 6.92 13.67
N GLY A 689 24.55 8.20 14.02
CA GLY A 689 25.28 9.22 13.26
C GLY A 689 24.39 10.33 12.70
N GLU A 690 25.00 11.39 12.18
CA GLU A 690 24.26 12.49 11.55
C GLU A 690 23.50 12.04 10.28
N PHE A 691 22.51 12.83 9.88
CA PHE A 691 21.90 12.75 8.55
C PHE A 691 21.29 14.10 8.17
N LYS A 692 21.02 14.31 6.88
CA LYS A 692 20.46 15.56 6.35
C LYS A 692 19.10 15.31 5.71
N ILE A 693 18.24 16.32 5.75
CA ILE A 693 17.05 16.43 4.91
C ILE A 693 17.35 17.53 3.89
N GLN A 694 17.57 17.15 2.64
CA GLN A 694 17.92 18.09 1.57
C GLN A 694 16.72 18.95 1.16
N PRO A 695 16.93 20.15 0.58
CA PRO A 695 15.85 20.95 0.00
C PRO A 695 14.96 20.12 -0.94
N GLY A 696 13.64 20.12 -0.69
CA GLY A 696 12.66 19.33 -1.44
C GLY A 696 12.60 17.84 -1.10
N GLU A 697 13.53 17.32 -0.30
CA GLU A 697 13.50 15.93 0.18
C GLU A 697 12.51 15.77 1.34
N THR A 698 11.87 14.59 1.40
CA THR A 698 10.94 14.23 2.45
C THR A 698 11.49 13.10 3.32
N TYR A 699 11.67 13.36 4.62
CA TYR A 699 11.88 12.34 5.63
C TYR A 699 10.54 11.71 6.05
N ILE A 700 10.42 10.39 5.93
CA ILE A 700 9.17 9.67 6.23
C ILE A 700 9.35 8.78 7.46
N SER A 701 8.40 8.87 8.40
CA SER A 701 8.34 8.00 9.57
C SER A 701 6.90 7.52 9.84
N ARG A 702 6.76 6.28 10.27
CA ARG A 702 5.48 5.62 10.53
C ARG A 702 5.51 4.96 11.90
N PHE A 703 4.49 5.25 12.70
CA PHE A 703 4.34 4.69 14.04
C PHE A 703 2.92 4.19 14.28
N ARG A 704 2.81 3.11 15.05
CA ARG A 704 1.53 2.61 15.60
C ARG A 704 1.54 2.73 17.11
N TYR A 705 0.39 3.08 17.65
CA TYR A 705 0.14 3.22 19.08
C TYR A 705 -0.96 2.26 19.49
N VAL A 706 -0.76 1.54 20.59
CA VAL A 706 -1.76 0.67 21.22
C VAL A 706 -1.96 1.14 22.66
N VAL A 707 -3.12 1.70 22.96
CA VAL A 707 -3.45 2.36 24.23
C VAL A 707 -4.35 1.46 25.06
N HIS A 708 -3.94 1.12 26.27
CA HIS A 708 -4.56 0.05 27.03
C HIS A 708 -4.77 0.39 28.51
N ASP A 709 -5.86 -0.13 29.06
CA ASP A 709 -6.07 -0.28 30.49
C ASP A 709 -5.30 -1.50 31.00
N GLY A 710 -4.79 -1.43 32.23
CA GLY A 710 -4.10 -2.54 32.84
C GLY A 710 -2.79 -2.91 32.14
N ASP A 711 -2.32 -4.12 32.40
CA ASP A 711 -1.20 -4.72 31.69
C ASP A 711 -1.70 -5.39 30.40
N LEU A 712 -1.18 -4.96 29.25
CA LEU A 712 -1.52 -5.59 27.98
C LEU A 712 -0.62 -6.81 27.75
N PRO A 713 -1.17 -8.00 27.42
CA PRO A 713 -0.35 -9.18 27.17
C PRO A 713 0.63 -8.96 26.03
N ARG A 714 1.89 -9.37 26.21
CA ARG A 714 2.95 -9.25 25.19
C ARG A 714 2.55 -9.85 23.82
N LYS A 715 1.82 -10.97 23.83
CA LYS A 715 1.29 -11.60 22.59
C LYS A 715 0.36 -10.67 21.81
N THR A 716 -0.40 -9.83 22.50
CA THR A 716 -1.34 -8.87 21.92
C THR A 716 -0.59 -7.72 21.27
N ILE A 717 0.41 -7.16 21.96
CA ILE A 717 1.31 -6.12 21.41
C ILE A 717 2.05 -6.65 20.17
N GLU A 718 2.56 -7.88 20.24
CA GLU A 718 3.23 -8.52 19.11
C GLU A 718 2.28 -8.74 17.92
N ALA A 719 1.04 -9.20 18.16
CA ALA A 719 0.05 -9.35 17.09
C ALA A 719 -0.28 -8.01 16.40
N ALA A 720 -0.42 -6.93 17.18
CA ALA A 720 -0.64 -5.60 16.64
C ALA A 720 0.55 -5.08 15.82
N TRP A 721 1.79 -5.45 16.18
CA TRP A 721 2.98 -5.17 15.37
C TRP A 721 3.04 -6.00 14.08
N GLN A 722 2.67 -7.28 14.14
CA GLN A 722 2.63 -8.17 12.97
C GLN A 722 1.58 -7.73 11.95
N ASP A 723 0.45 -7.17 12.38
CA ASP A 723 -0.52 -6.52 11.50
C ASP A 723 0.04 -5.21 10.94
N PHE A 724 0.74 -4.42 11.75
CA PHE A 724 1.28 -3.13 11.31
C PHE A 724 2.30 -3.28 10.18
N LYS A 725 3.23 -4.24 10.30
CA LYS A 725 4.29 -4.45 9.31
C LYS A 725 3.81 -4.91 7.92
N GLN A 726 2.58 -5.40 7.80
CA GLN A 726 2.01 -5.90 6.54
C GLN A 726 1.30 -4.81 5.74
N ARG A 727 1.20 -3.60 6.28
CA ARG A 727 0.42 -2.47 5.74
C ARG A 727 1.34 -1.35 5.27
#